data_AF-A0A3A9XXH0-F1
#
_entry.id   AF-A0A3A9XXH0-F1
#
_cell.length_a   1.000
_cell.length_b   1.000
_cell.length_c   1.000
_cell.angle_alpha   90.00
_cell.angle_beta   90.00
_cell.angle_gamma   90.00
#
_symmetry.space_group_name_H-M   'P 1'
#
loop_
_entity.id
_entity.type
_entity.pdbx_description
1 polymer ?
#
loop_
_entity_poly.entity_id
_entity_poly.type
_entity_poly.pdbx_seq_one_letter_code
_entity_poly.pdbx_strand_id
1 'polypeptide(L)'
;MQNKLFCLLFFTHFVVLSQISITGKVIDQSTNQALPFATVKTDHNSYALTSSTGEFVIRCESYPINLTVSYIGYTTKNFSIKSEDIVKVEIQLSPKSENLAAVKLDIPGSVASNIIKQAISNKTKNNPNKALKSYSYKTYNKFKITEDNQATFETPDTTKVDMERIFNDAHSFLSEKVSLHEFNKGRDEKESVLASRMTGFNKPVYNVLGIKIQSNSLYKENYVIFNNRYAGPLSNRALKNYYYKVLDTTQGKRPAYVILFQPRRSKRIASLEGVLYLDMETLAIQKAVAELRGELNVLVNHDFKYDPKEKLWFPLNQEVTIRPGIGKQKVTLFGGQISVGRLGNDKKSFTGNNDFLISKTDFFDYNTKKDVKIKLQQSAIEIDPEATTRDEDYWNKYRTSAITAKDLNSFSIVDSIVQAQNIERRIDVIQSFNIGYYPVGFFDFDLTYPIKYNNFEGLRLGIGGLTNEKFSKRFRTEGYLVYGFRDGRFKFGLGGGVLLNKDSGSWLNINYTDDLKEVGSFFYLTDRRVYSLFEPRLVNIDFYYKHRTWSTSLQHRILPKLLSETQFSVSNIDQTGGYTYLNNGNSFSSYKTAESTIALRWSPFSKFLKTPSGFKEIQDGYPKITAQYTQGYKGVFDSDFNYSKIGVKAEYIINRLNQSSTSLLLEADIASGDIPLTHLYHAYPNAPTKETIFQRFSVAGRRSFETMYFSEFFSDRLATLQVRHRLRPFKIASWLKPEMVLITRYAIGDVSNRDKHQGVNFNSLQQGYQESGFEINKLFAGFGLSFAYRYGAYHLPKLEDNIAFKFTFYLKL
;
A
#
# COMPACT_ATOMS: atom_id res chain seq x y z
N MET A 1 -1.32 31.95 -95.76
CA MET A 1 -1.73 32.32 -94.38
C MET A 1 -1.20 31.25 -93.44
N GLN A 2 -0.11 31.50 -92.71
CA GLN A 2 0.30 30.74 -91.50
C GLN A 2 1.69 31.25 -91.08
N ASN A 3 1.71 32.36 -90.34
CA ASN A 3 2.92 32.89 -89.70
C ASN A 3 2.49 33.69 -88.46
N LYS A 4 1.83 33.04 -87.50
CA LYS A 4 1.57 33.58 -86.14
C LYS A 4 1.22 32.43 -85.17
N LEU A 5 2.15 31.52 -84.89
CA LEU A 5 1.96 30.57 -83.77
C LEU A 5 3.25 29.96 -83.22
N PHE A 6 4.36 30.72 -83.17
CA PHE A 6 5.61 30.22 -82.58
C PHE A 6 6.18 31.09 -81.45
N CYS A 7 5.52 32.18 -81.06
CA CYS A 7 6.00 33.06 -79.97
C CYS A 7 5.20 32.98 -78.66
N LEU A 8 4.28 32.03 -78.49
CA LEU A 8 3.40 31.97 -77.31
C LEU A 8 3.73 30.84 -76.30
N LEU A 9 4.95 30.30 -76.34
CA LEU A 9 5.39 29.21 -75.44
C LEU A 9 6.65 29.53 -74.61
N PHE A 10 7.01 30.82 -74.51
CA PHE A 10 8.16 31.28 -73.71
C PHE A 10 7.81 32.29 -72.60
N PHE A 11 6.51 32.45 -72.29
CA PHE A 11 6.03 33.34 -71.24
C PHE A 11 5.09 32.64 -70.25
N THR A 12 5.49 31.48 -69.72
CA THR A 12 4.99 31.03 -68.42
C THR A 12 5.95 31.53 -67.36
N HIS A 13 5.64 32.69 -66.79
CA HIS A 13 6.25 33.16 -65.55
C HIS A 13 6.07 32.08 -64.48
N PHE A 14 7.15 31.41 -64.13
CA PHE A 14 7.29 30.75 -62.84
C PHE A 14 7.22 31.84 -61.77
N VAL A 15 6.02 32.09 -61.23
CA VAL A 15 5.91 32.77 -59.94
C VAL A 15 6.32 31.73 -58.89
N VAL A 16 7.61 31.64 -58.63
CA VAL A 16 8.12 30.99 -57.42
C VAL A 16 7.77 31.93 -56.27
N LEU A 17 6.65 31.67 -55.60
CA LEU A 17 6.43 32.22 -54.26
C LEU A 17 7.50 31.60 -53.35
N SER A 18 8.61 32.31 -53.15
CA SER A 18 9.60 31.96 -52.14
C SER A 18 8.92 32.03 -50.77
N GLN A 19 8.66 30.86 -50.17
CA GLN A 19 8.23 30.78 -48.78
C GLN A 19 9.49 30.73 -47.90
N ILE A 20 9.65 31.73 -47.05
CA ILE A 20 10.76 31.77 -46.09
C ILE A 20 10.50 30.70 -45.04
N SER A 21 11.38 29.71 -44.92
CA SER A 21 11.27 28.63 -43.93
C SER A 21 12.28 28.85 -42.82
N ILE A 22 11.80 29.17 -41.62
CA ILE A 22 12.63 29.28 -40.42
C ILE A 22 12.69 27.93 -39.74
N THR A 23 13.90 27.45 -39.48
CA THR A 23 14.13 26.29 -38.61
C THR A 23 14.62 26.77 -37.25
N GLY A 24 14.29 26.07 -36.18
CA GLY A 24 14.78 26.47 -34.86
C GLY A 24 14.59 25.42 -33.80
N LYS A 25 15.09 25.71 -32.60
CA LYS A 25 15.00 24.83 -31.43
C LYS A 25 14.59 25.62 -30.20
N VAL A 26 13.62 25.12 -29.44
CA VAL A 26 13.17 25.73 -28.18
C VAL A 26 13.73 24.91 -27.02
N ILE A 27 14.40 25.58 -26.09
CA ILE A 27 15.01 24.96 -24.91
C ILE A 27 14.68 25.72 -23.63
N ASP A 28 14.77 25.02 -22.49
CA ASP A 28 14.67 25.60 -21.16
C ASP A 28 15.96 26.35 -20.83
N GLN A 29 15.85 27.63 -20.47
CA GLN A 29 16.99 28.48 -20.12
C GLN A 29 17.78 27.97 -18.91
N SER A 30 17.13 27.29 -17.97
CA SER A 30 17.75 26.81 -16.73
C SER A 30 18.45 25.45 -16.87
N THR A 31 17.96 24.60 -17.77
CA THR A 31 18.46 23.22 -17.92
C THR A 31 19.08 22.92 -19.29
N ASN A 32 18.99 23.86 -20.25
CA ASN A 32 19.31 23.68 -21.67
C ASN A 32 18.63 22.48 -22.34
N GLN A 33 17.56 21.95 -21.73
CA GLN A 33 16.81 20.82 -22.27
C GLN A 33 15.84 21.27 -23.35
N ALA A 34 15.68 20.44 -24.37
CA ALA A 34 14.65 20.61 -25.37
C ALA A 34 13.27 20.71 -24.72
N LEU A 35 12.48 21.69 -25.15
CA LEU A 35 11.09 21.86 -24.74
C LEU A 35 10.18 21.30 -25.83
N PRO A 36 9.78 20.01 -25.74
CA PRO A 36 8.98 19.40 -26.77
C PRO A 36 7.56 19.96 -26.76
N PHE A 37 7.02 20.24 -27.94
CA PHE A 37 5.68 20.77 -28.15
C PHE A 37 5.45 22.20 -27.62
N ALA A 38 6.51 22.99 -27.47
CA ALA A 38 6.42 24.44 -27.44
C ALA A 38 5.72 24.98 -28.68
N THR A 39 4.77 25.87 -28.46
CA THR A 39 4.01 26.55 -29.50
C THR A 39 4.81 27.72 -30.04
N VAL A 40 5.04 27.74 -31.34
CA VAL A 40 5.66 28.83 -32.09
C VAL A 40 4.62 29.40 -33.05
N LYS A 41 4.27 30.68 -32.88
CA LYS A 41 3.26 31.36 -33.70
C LYS A 41 3.82 32.64 -34.30
N THR A 42 3.39 32.99 -35.51
CA THR A 42 3.63 34.31 -36.13
C THR A 42 2.42 35.23 -36.02
N ASP A 43 2.63 36.54 -36.19
CA ASP A 43 1.56 37.54 -36.21
C ASP A 43 0.53 37.30 -37.34
N HIS A 44 0.96 36.69 -38.45
CA HIS A 44 0.13 36.33 -39.62
C HIS A 44 -0.50 34.94 -39.55
N ASN A 45 -0.70 34.39 -38.34
CA ASN A 45 -1.35 33.10 -38.09
C ASN A 45 -0.63 31.82 -38.59
N SER A 46 0.61 31.89 -39.11
CA SER A 46 1.45 30.68 -39.26
C SER A 46 1.79 30.10 -37.87
N TYR A 47 1.76 28.77 -37.76
CA TYR A 47 1.87 28.04 -36.50
C TYR A 47 2.74 26.80 -36.66
N ALA A 48 3.57 26.51 -35.65
CA ALA A 48 4.35 25.28 -35.55
C ALA A 48 4.45 24.81 -34.08
N LEU A 49 4.50 23.49 -33.90
CA LEU A 49 4.89 22.88 -32.63
C LEU A 49 6.30 22.35 -32.75
N THR A 50 7.06 22.47 -31.66
CA THR A 50 8.36 21.80 -31.59
C THR A 50 8.21 20.28 -31.48
N SER A 51 9.17 19.56 -32.05
CA SER A 51 9.30 18.11 -32.00
C SER A 51 9.63 17.60 -30.59
N SER A 52 9.73 16.29 -30.42
CA SER A 52 10.24 15.67 -29.18
C SER A 52 11.67 16.09 -28.83
N THR A 53 12.44 16.59 -29.80
CA THR A 53 13.80 17.14 -29.62
C THR A 53 13.81 18.67 -29.51
N GLY A 54 12.64 19.31 -29.42
CA GLY A 54 12.49 20.76 -29.28
C GLY A 54 12.64 21.52 -30.60
N GLU A 55 12.75 20.85 -31.75
CA GLU A 55 12.97 21.49 -33.05
C GLU A 55 11.66 21.87 -33.74
N PHE A 56 11.60 23.04 -34.38
CA PHE A 56 10.45 23.48 -35.17
C PHE A 56 10.86 23.95 -36.55
N VAL A 57 9.91 23.88 -37.48
CA VAL A 57 10.00 24.50 -38.81
C VAL A 57 8.71 25.29 -39.03
N ILE A 58 8.83 26.58 -39.36
CA ILE A 58 7.69 27.46 -39.61
C ILE A 58 7.89 28.23 -40.91
N ARG A 59 6.85 28.28 -41.75
CA ARG A 59 6.87 28.98 -43.04
C ARG A 59 6.25 30.37 -42.90
N CYS A 60 6.90 31.35 -43.51
CA CYS A 60 6.57 32.77 -43.41
C CYS A 60 6.64 33.43 -44.79
N GLU A 61 5.93 34.54 -44.95
CA GLU A 61 5.74 35.21 -46.25
C GLU A 61 6.75 36.33 -46.51
N SER A 62 7.16 37.09 -45.49
CA SER A 62 8.13 38.19 -45.61
C SER A 62 8.77 38.56 -44.27
N TYR A 63 9.95 39.22 -44.31
CA TYR A 63 10.60 39.81 -43.14
C TYR A 63 10.08 41.25 -42.86
N PRO A 64 10.12 41.74 -41.62
CA PRO A 64 10.57 41.07 -40.39
C PRO A 64 9.53 40.09 -39.80
N ILE A 65 10.00 38.95 -39.27
CA ILE A 65 9.14 37.89 -38.73
C ILE A 65 9.14 37.96 -37.21
N ASN A 66 7.98 38.24 -36.62
CA ASN A 66 7.78 38.15 -35.17
C ASN A 66 7.25 36.77 -34.80
N LEU A 67 8.03 36.04 -34.01
CA LEU A 67 7.68 34.76 -33.42
C LEU A 67 7.27 34.96 -31.96
N THR A 68 6.08 34.49 -31.61
CA THR A 68 5.64 34.32 -30.23
C THR A 68 5.83 32.86 -29.87
N VAL A 69 6.71 32.57 -28.92
CA VAL A 69 6.96 31.22 -28.42
C VAL A 69 6.43 31.08 -27.01
N SER A 70 5.56 30.08 -26.81
CA SER A 70 4.94 29.80 -25.53
C SER A 70 5.07 28.32 -25.16
N TYR A 71 5.32 28.07 -23.88
CA TYR A 71 5.39 26.73 -23.33
C TYR A 71 4.84 26.71 -21.91
N ILE A 72 4.17 25.62 -21.54
CA ILE A 72 3.45 25.53 -20.27
C ILE A 72 4.46 25.59 -19.12
N GLY A 73 4.25 26.53 -18.19
CA GLY A 73 5.15 26.74 -17.05
C GLY A 73 6.32 27.68 -17.34
N TYR A 74 6.37 28.29 -18.53
CA TYR A 74 7.41 29.22 -18.94
C TYR A 74 6.84 30.60 -19.28
N THR A 75 7.67 31.63 -19.20
CA THR A 75 7.30 32.96 -19.67
C THR A 75 7.29 32.98 -21.20
N THR A 76 6.15 33.36 -21.79
CA THR A 76 6.06 33.58 -23.25
C THR A 76 7.13 34.56 -23.70
N LYS A 77 7.83 34.23 -24.78
CA LYS A 77 8.91 35.04 -25.32
C LYS A 77 8.58 35.44 -26.76
N ASN A 78 8.68 36.73 -27.03
CA ASN A 78 8.54 37.27 -28.37
C ASN A 78 9.93 37.49 -28.96
N PHE A 79 10.13 37.07 -30.20
CA PHE A 79 11.41 37.08 -30.90
C PHE A 79 11.21 37.62 -32.32
N SER A 80 11.99 38.62 -32.73
CA SER A 80 11.84 39.26 -34.05
C SER A 80 13.06 38.98 -34.91
N ILE A 81 12.85 38.46 -36.12
CA ILE A 81 13.89 38.13 -37.10
C ILE A 81 13.84 39.18 -38.21
N LYS A 82 14.94 39.93 -38.40
CA LYS A 82 15.00 41.11 -39.29
C LYS A 82 15.75 40.91 -40.61
N SER A 83 16.49 39.81 -40.79
CA SER A 83 17.33 39.55 -41.97
C SER A 83 17.17 38.12 -42.49
N GLU A 84 17.42 37.92 -43.80
CA GLU A 84 17.45 36.65 -44.51
C GLU A 84 18.58 35.70 -44.07
N ASP A 85 19.64 36.21 -43.45
CA ASP A 85 20.84 35.41 -43.11
C ASP A 85 20.65 34.40 -41.96
N ILE A 86 19.53 34.45 -41.24
CA ILE A 86 19.29 33.59 -40.05
C ILE A 86 18.38 32.41 -40.42
N VAL A 87 18.99 31.30 -40.85
CA VAL A 87 18.28 30.07 -41.25
C VAL A 87 17.88 29.18 -40.04
N LYS A 88 18.61 29.31 -38.91
CA LYS A 88 18.42 28.48 -37.71
C LYS A 88 18.43 29.31 -36.42
N VAL A 89 17.35 29.25 -35.63
CA VAL A 89 17.16 30.05 -34.41
C VAL A 89 17.06 29.16 -33.16
N GLU A 90 17.82 29.45 -32.11
CA GLU A 90 17.62 28.85 -30.79
C GLU A 90 16.86 29.81 -29.86
N ILE A 91 15.74 29.34 -29.29
CA ILE A 91 14.84 30.14 -28.45
C ILE A 91 14.82 29.55 -27.05
N GLN A 92 15.43 30.28 -26.12
CA GLN A 92 15.46 29.91 -24.71
C GLN A 92 14.27 30.51 -23.96
N LEU A 93 13.48 29.66 -23.30
CA LEU A 93 12.37 30.07 -22.44
C LEU A 93 12.76 29.99 -20.96
N SER A 94 12.42 31.03 -20.20
CA SER A 94 12.64 31.06 -18.76
C SER A 94 11.48 30.37 -18.03
N PRO A 95 11.74 29.46 -17.07
CA PRO A 95 10.68 28.90 -16.22
C PRO A 95 9.97 30.04 -15.46
N LYS A 96 8.65 30.08 -15.53
CA LYS A 96 7.86 31.08 -14.80
C LYS A 96 7.67 30.58 -13.37
N SER A 97 8.47 31.09 -12.43
CA SER A 97 8.39 30.74 -11.00
C SER A 97 7.18 31.36 -10.27
N GLU A 98 6.31 32.07 -10.98
CA GLU A 98 5.11 32.64 -10.39
C GLU A 98 3.95 31.65 -10.45
N ASN A 99 3.32 31.47 -9.28
CA ASN A 99 2.07 30.77 -9.09
C ASN A 99 1.09 31.11 -10.22
N LEU A 100 0.90 30.20 -11.19
CA LEU A 100 -0.25 30.24 -12.08
C LEU A 100 -1.48 30.34 -11.18
N ALA A 101 -2.10 31.52 -11.15
CA ALA A 101 -3.42 31.69 -10.60
C ALA A 101 -4.28 30.63 -11.27
N ALA A 102 -5.02 29.84 -10.48
CA ALA A 102 -5.94 28.86 -11.05
C ALA A 102 -6.78 29.62 -12.08
N VAL A 103 -6.61 29.27 -13.37
CA VAL A 103 -7.38 29.88 -14.43
C VAL A 103 -8.81 29.42 -14.17
N LYS A 104 -9.58 30.25 -13.44
CA LYS A 104 -11.01 30.08 -13.21
C LYS A 104 -11.72 30.28 -14.55
N LEU A 105 -11.60 29.31 -15.44
CA LEU A 105 -12.39 29.26 -16.67
C LEU A 105 -12.99 27.86 -16.77
N ASP A 106 -14.00 27.61 -15.94
CA ASP A 106 -14.89 26.49 -16.15
C ASP A 106 -16.29 26.93 -15.71
N ILE A 107 -16.97 27.60 -16.64
CA ILE A 107 -18.42 27.79 -16.58
C ILE A 107 -19.03 26.39 -16.87
N PRO A 108 -19.99 25.90 -16.06
CA PRO A 108 -20.74 24.69 -16.40
C PRO A 108 -21.24 24.75 -17.84
N GLY A 109 -20.77 23.84 -18.71
CA GLY A 109 -21.05 23.86 -20.15
C GLY A 109 -19.85 24.14 -21.06
N SER A 110 -18.63 24.31 -20.52
CA SER A 110 -17.42 24.44 -21.33
C SER A 110 -17.20 23.22 -22.25
N VAL A 111 -16.59 23.46 -23.42
CA VAL A 111 -16.27 22.41 -24.41
C VAL A 111 -15.44 21.29 -23.76
N ALA A 112 -14.42 21.65 -22.97
CA ALA A 112 -13.58 20.70 -22.24
C ALA A 112 -14.40 19.84 -21.26
N SER A 113 -15.28 20.47 -20.47
CA SER A 113 -16.16 19.75 -19.54
C SER A 113 -17.07 18.77 -20.27
N ASN A 114 -17.63 19.15 -21.44
CA ASN A 114 -18.50 18.27 -22.22
C ASN A 114 -17.74 17.08 -22.83
N ILE A 115 -16.57 17.33 -23.41
CA ILE A 115 -15.70 16.25 -23.93
C ILE A 115 -15.34 15.27 -22.80
N ILE A 116 -14.98 15.77 -21.61
CA ILE A 116 -14.63 14.91 -20.48
C ILE A 116 -15.85 14.13 -19.96
N LYS A 117 -17.05 14.72 -19.91
CA LYS A 117 -18.29 13.98 -19.57
C LYS A 117 -18.52 12.82 -20.55
N GLN A 118 -18.37 13.07 -21.84
CA GLN A 118 -18.54 12.05 -22.88
C GLN A 118 -17.44 10.99 -22.83
N ALA A 119 -16.19 11.38 -22.64
CA ALA A 119 -15.09 10.46 -22.40
C ALA A 119 -15.35 9.58 -21.17
N ILE A 120 -15.95 10.16 -20.12
CA ILE A 120 -16.35 9.43 -18.92
C ILE A 120 -17.47 8.43 -19.21
N SER A 121 -18.49 8.80 -19.98
CA SER A 121 -19.56 7.86 -20.37
C SER A 121 -19.05 6.76 -21.30
N ASN A 122 -18.04 7.05 -22.14
CA ASN A 122 -17.46 6.09 -23.08
C ASN A 122 -16.41 5.16 -22.45
N LYS A 123 -16.02 5.35 -21.17
CA LYS A 123 -15.03 4.50 -20.48
C LYS A 123 -15.30 3.01 -20.60
N THR A 124 -16.56 2.58 -20.50
CA THR A 124 -16.92 1.16 -20.56
C THR A 124 -16.66 0.55 -21.93
N LYS A 125 -16.73 1.37 -22.99
CA LYS A 125 -16.39 1.01 -24.37
C LYS A 125 -14.89 1.13 -24.64
N ASN A 126 -14.21 2.12 -24.06
CA ASN A 126 -12.80 2.41 -24.36
C ASN A 126 -11.79 1.70 -23.46
N ASN A 127 -12.23 1.16 -22.31
CA ASN A 127 -11.36 0.42 -21.40
C ASN A 127 -11.34 -1.07 -21.78
N PRO A 128 -10.18 -1.64 -22.18
CA PRO A 128 -10.09 -3.06 -22.55
C PRO A 128 -10.62 -4.01 -21.47
N ASN A 129 -10.45 -3.68 -20.18
CA ASN A 129 -10.94 -4.50 -19.05
C ASN A 129 -12.48 -4.57 -18.95
N LYS A 130 -13.19 -3.71 -19.68
CA LYS A 130 -14.66 -3.63 -19.68
C LYS A 130 -15.25 -4.02 -21.04
N ALA A 131 -14.58 -3.62 -22.11
CA ALA A 131 -14.99 -3.86 -23.48
C ALA A 131 -14.82 -5.34 -23.89
N LEU A 132 -13.70 -5.97 -23.50
CA LEU A 132 -13.38 -7.33 -23.90
C LEU A 132 -13.85 -8.37 -22.87
N LYS A 133 -14.16 -9.58 -23.35
CA LYS A 133 -14.47 -10.73 -22.50
C LYS A 133 -13.21 -11.25 -21.79
N SER A 134 -12.13 -11.40 -22.53
CA SER A 134 -10.82 -11.79 -22.02
C SER A 134 -9.72 -11.29 -22.95
N TYR A 135 -8.53 -11.08 -22.40
CA TYR A 135 -7.32 -10.83 -23.19
C TYR A 135 -6.08 -11.09 -22.32
N SER A 136 -4.92 -11.22 -22.96
CA SER A 136 -3.63 -11.29 -22.28
C SER A 136 -2.60 -10.41 -22.97
N TYR A 137 -1.57 -10.02 -22.23
CA TYR A 137 -0.39 -9.34 -22.78
C TYR A 137 0.83 -9.62 -21.90
N LYS A 138 2.02 -9.36 -22.42
CA LYS A 138 3.26 -9.42 -21.64
C LYS A 138 3.78 -8.02 -21.37
N THR A 139 4.52 -7.88 -20.28
CA THR A 139 5.25 -6.66 -19.95
C THR A 139 6.70 -6.96 -19.65
N TYR A 140 7.59 -6.10 -20.12
CA TYR A 140 8.95 -5.99 -19.62
C TYR A 140 9.06 -4.67 -18.86
N ASN A 141 9.44 -4.75 -17.58
CA ASN A 141 9.66 -3.59 -16.71
C ASN A 141 11.13 -3.52 -16.33
N LYS A 142 11.71 -2.32 -16.50
CA LYS A 142 13.04 -1.97 -16.01
C LYS A 142 12.91 -0.82 -15.04
N PHE A 143 13.31 -1.08 -13.80
CA PHE A 143 13.28 -0.13 -12.70
C PHE A 143 14.70 0.14 -12.24
N LYS A 144 15.11 1.41 -12.26
CA LYS A 144 16.43 1.83 -11.82
C LYS A 144 16.37 3.02 -10.88
N ILE A 145 17.28 3.05 -9.92
CA ILE A 145 17.61 4.19 -9.09
C ILE A 145 19.03 4.56 -9.44
N THR A 146 19.21 5.79 -9.88
CA THR A 146 20.47 6.27 -10.42
C THR A 146 20.72 7.66 -9.89
N GLU A 147 21.98 7.95 -9.60
CA GLU A 147 22.46 9.30 -9.37
C GLU A 147 23.12 9.71 -10.67
N ASP A 148 22.37 10.35 -11.57
CA ASP A 148 22.81 10.63 -12.94
C ASP A 148 23.78 11.83 -13.05
N ASN A 149 24.43 12.25 -11.95
CA ASN A 149 25.42 13.31 -11.96
C ASN A 149 26.68 12.91 -11.22
N GLN A 150 27.82 13.12 -11.90
CA GLN A 150 29.20 12.96 -11.45
C GLN A 150 29.33 13.33 -9.97
N ALA A 151 29.38 12.33 -9.10
CA ALA A 151 29.57 12.57 -7.67
C ALA A 151 31.02 13.01 -7.41
N THR A 152 31.39 14.25 -7.76
CA THR A 152 32.78 14.71 -7.57
C THR A 152 33.06 14.92 -6.09
N PHE A 153 33.86 14.02 -5.52
CA PHE A 153 34.39 14.19 -4.17
C PHE A 153 35.76 14.87 -4.29
N GLU A 154 35.82 16.19 -4.11
CA GLU A 154 37.08 16.92 -4.00
C GLU A 154 37.77 16.55 -2.67
N THR A 155 38.40 15.38 -2.61
CA THR A 155 39.16 14.92 -1.45
C THR A 155 40.35 14.05 -1.87
N PRO A 156 41.52 14.20 -1.22
CA PRO A 156 42.67 13.30 -1.43
C PRO A 156 42.49 11.89 -0.82
N ASP A 157 41.32 11.59 -0.24
CA ASP A 157 41.00 10.31 0.37
C ASP A 157 40.61 9.28 -0.71
N THR A 158 41.46 8.27 -0.90
CA THR A 158 41.29 7.21 -1.91
C THR A 158 39.95 6.48 -1.76
N THR A 159 39.43 6.36 -0.54
CA THR A 159 38.15 5.71 -0.25
C THR A 159 36.96 6.44 -0.90
N LYS A 160 37.04 7.77 -1.02
CA LYS A 160 35.98 8.60 -1.61
C LYS A 160 36.04 8.62 -3.13
N VAL A 161 37.24 8.49 -3.70
CA VAL A 161 37.45 8.34 -5.16
C VAL A 161 36.92 6.99 -5.67
N ASP A 162 37.14 5.91 -4.92
CA ASP A 162 36.56 4.61 -5.27
C ASP A 162 35.02 4.62 -5.16
N MET A 163 34.48 5.32 -4.17
CA MET A 163 33.03 5.54 -4.04
C MET A 163 32.47 6.36 -5.20
N GLU A 164 33.17 7.43 -5.63
CA GLU A 164 32.83 8.21 -6.82
C GLU A 164 32.69 7.33 -8.06
N ARG A 165 33.70 6.48 -8.29
CA ARG A 165 33.74 5.56 -9.43
C ARG A 165 32.58 4.57 -9.37
N ILE A 166 32.28 4.02 -8.20
CA ILE A 166 31.15 3.11 -7.96
C ILE A 166 29.80 3.77 -8.28
N PHE A 167 29.56 5.01 -7.84
CA PHE A 167 28.31 5.73 -8.11
C PHE A 167 28.14 6.13 -9.58
N ASN A 168 29.25 6.40 -10.27
CA ASN A 168 29.23 6.76 -11.68
C ASN A 168 29.08 5.54 -12.60
N ASP A 169 29.76 4.43 -12.28
CA ASP A 169 29.85 3.21 -13.11
C ASP A 169 28.69 2.22 -12.89
N ALA A 170 27.91 2.37 -11.81
CA ALA A 170 26.75 1.53 -11.50
C ALA A 170 25.51 2.34 -11.07
N HIS A 171 24.33 1.78 -11.27
CA HIS A 171 23.10 2.23 -10.65
C HIS A 171 23.07 1.78 -9.18
N SER A 172 22.55 2.61 -8.28
CA SER A 172 22.40 2.24 -6.86
C SER A 172 21.40 1.09 -6.66
N PHE A 173 20.47 0.93 -7.59
CA PHE A 173 19.57 -0.22 -7.67
C PHE A 173 19.08 -0.41 -9.11
N LEU A 174 19.04 -1.65 -9.58
CA LEU A 174 18.43 -2.02 -10.85
C LEU A 174 17.59 -3.29 -10.66
N SER A 175 16.41 -3.33 -11.26
CA SER A 175 15.58 -4.51 -11.32
C SER A 175 14.91 -4.63 -12.69
N GLU A 176 14.86 -5.86 -13.18
CA GLU A 176 14.14 -6.23 -14.39
C GLU A 176 13.08 -7.27 -14.06
N LYS A 177 11.92 -7.15 -14.72
CA LYS A 177 10.79 -8.05 -14.52
C LYS A 177 10.06 -8.29 -15.83
N VAL A 178 9.85 -9.57 -16.18
CA VAL A 178 8.97 -10.02 -17.26
C VAL A 178 7.74 -10.65 -16.65
N SER A 179 6.55 -10.18 -17.05
CA SER A 179 5.28 -10.69 -16.55
C SER A 179 4.30 -10.96 -17.68
N LEU A 180 3.52 -12.03 -17.54
CA LEU A 180 2.31 -12.28 -18.32
C LEU A 180 1.09 -11.80 -17.54
N HIS A 181 0.27 -10.96 -18.14
CA HIS A 181 -0.97 -10.45 -17.58
C HIS A 181 -2.16 -11.08 -18.29
N GLU A 182 -3.10 -11.58 -17.49
CA GLU A 182 -4.28 -12.30 -17.95
C GLU A 182 -5.54 -11.66 -17.37
N PHE A 183 -6.50 -11.36 -18.25
CA PHE A 183 -7.76 -10.72 -17.89
C PHE A 183 -8.96 -11.55 -18.33
N ASN A 184 -9.98 -11.57 -17.47
CA ASN A 184 -11.29 -12.08 -17.79
C ASN A 184 -12.34 -11.20 -17.12
N LYS A 185 -13.39 -10.83 -17.86
CA LYS A 185 -14.43 -9.90 -17.42
C LYS A 185 -15.07 -10.41 -16.13
N GLY A 186 -15.14 -9.54 -15.13
CA GLY A 186 -15.68 -9.87 -13.80
C GLY A 186 -14.70 -10.60 -12.87
N ARG A 187 -13.47 -10.89 -13.31
CA ARG A 187 -12.40 -11.45 -12.47
C ARG A 187 -11.29 -10.44 -12.25
N ASP A 188 -10.54 -10.63 -11.18
CA ASP A 188 -9.30 -9.88 -10.94
C ASP A 188 -8.24 -10.26 -12.00
N GLU A 189 -7.42 -9.28 -12.39
CA GLU A 189 -6.24 -9.50 -13.23
C GLU A 189 -5.27 -10.46 -12.55
N LYS A 190 -4.73 -11.41 -13.32
CA LYS A 190 -3.64 -12.29 -12.88
C LYS A 190 -2.34 -11.86 -13.54
N GLU A 191 -1.34 -11.59 -12.72
CA GLU A 191 0.05 -11.42 -13.16
C GLU A 191 0.82 -12.72 -12.87
N SER A 192 1.44 -13.30 -13.89
CA SER A 192 2.42 -14.39 -13.73
C SER A 192 3.80 -13.83 -14.02
N VAL A 193 4.65 -13.73 -12.99
CA VAL A 193 6.02 -13.24 -13.10
C VAL A 193 6.88 -14.37 -13.67
N LEU A 194 7.27 -14.23 -14.93
CA LEU A 194 8.00 -15.24 -15.71
C LEU A 194 9.51 -15.15 -15.50
N ALA A 195 10.02 -13.93 -15.28
CA ALA A 195 11.41 -13.64 -14.96
C ALA A 195 11.49 -12.41 -14.05
N SER A 196 12.36 -12.43 -13.05
CA SER A 196 12.66 -11.29 -12.19
C SER A 196 14.09 -11.38 -11.68
N ARG A 197 14.83 -10.28 -11.84
CA ARG A 197 16.15 -10.10 -11.24
C ARG A 197 16.28 -8.72 -10.64
N MET A 198 17.13 -8.61 -9.62
CA MET A 198 17.42 -7.35 -8.96
C MET A 198 18.86 -7.36 -8.46
N THR A 199 19.52 -6.22 -8.56
CA THR A 199 20.87 -6.03 -8.02
C THR A 199 20.87 -6.20 -6.52
N GLY A 200 21.81 -6.96 -5.99
CA GLY A 200 22.02 -7.19 -4.57
C GLY A 200 21.42 -8.47 -4.02
N PHE A 201 20.46 -9.09 -4.71
CA PHE A 201 19.62 -10.11 -4.09
C PHE A 201 19.49 -11.37 -4.94
N ASN A 202 19.91 -12.50 -4.36
CA ASN A 202 19.79 -13.83 -5.00
C ASN A 202 18.34 -14.33 -5.07
N LYS A 203 17.46 -13.81 -4.21
CA LYS A 203 16.02 -14.09 -4.20
C LYS A 203 15.25 -12.79 -4.27
N PRO A 204 14.05 -12.77 -4.88
CA PRO A 204 13.28 -11.54 -4.94
C PRO A 204 12.85 -11.13 -3.55
N VAL A 205 13.02 -9.86 -3.22
CA VAL A 205 12.35 -9.27 -2.07
C VAL A 205 10.85 -9.19 -2.40
N TYR A 206 10.08 -10.24 -2.06
CA TYR A 206 8.69 -10.41 -2.50
C TYR A 206 7.77 -9.22 -2.20
N ASN A 207 8.01 -8.49 -1.11
CA ASN A 207 7.26 -7.27 -0.78
C ASN A 207 7.42 -6.18 -1.83
N VAL A 208 8.58 -6.12 -2.49
CA VAL A 208 8.89 -5.15 -3.55
C VAL A 208 8.17 -5.51 -4.83
N LEU A 209 8.11 -6.80 -5.18
CA LEU A 209 7.33 -7.26 -6.33
C LEU A 209 5.84 -6.92 -6.21
N GLY A 210 5.33 -6.85 -4.98
CA GLY A 210 3.96 -6.40 -4.69
C GLY A 210 3.75 -4.88 -4.74
N ILE A 211 4.80 -4.05 -4.85
CA ILE A 211 4.67 -2.59 -4.92
C ILE A 211 4.11 -2.19 -6.27
N LYS A 212 2.99 -1.49 -6.26
CA LYS A 212 2.44 -0.89 -7.46
C LYS A 212 3.10 0.47 -7.72
N ILE A 213 4.12 0.47 -8.59
CA ILE A 213 4.86 1.67 -9.00
C ILE A 213 3.90 2.68 -9.65
N GLN A 214 3.12 2.24 -10.63
CA GLN A 214 2.06 3.04 -11.25
C GLN A 214 0.84 2.21 -11.66
N SER A 215 -0.29 2.87 -11.93
CA SER A 215 -1.48 2.24 -12.50
C SER A 215 -1.39 2.13 -14.02
N ASN A 216 -1.59 0.92 -14.56
CA ASN A 216 -1.60 0.67 -16.02
C ASN A 216 -2.77 1.33 -16.78
N SER A 217 -3.69 2.02 -16.09
CA SER A 217 -4.87 2.62 -16.70
C SER A 217 -5.30 3.88 -15.95
N LEU A 218 -5.60 4.95 -16.70
CA LEU A 218 -6.12 6.22 -16.19
C LEU A 218 -7.65 6.29 -16.16
N TYR A 219 -8.36 5.26 -16.64
CA TYR A 219 -9.83 5.19 -16.62
C TYR A 219 -10.42 4.81 -15.25
N LYS A 220 -9.59 4.43 -14.28
CA LYS A 220 -10.03 4.01 -12.94
C LYS A 220 -10.35 5.23 -12.07
N GLU A 221 -11.19 5.02 -11.05
CA GLU A 221 -11.51 6.08 -10.06
C GLU A 221 -10.28 6.64 -9.36
N ASN A 222 -9.31 5.78 -9.07
CA ASN A 222 -8.04 6.17 -8.46
C ASN A 222 -6.88 5.81 -9.39
N TYR A 223 -5.96 6.75 -9.56
CA TYR A 223 -4.64 6.53 -10.12
C TYR A 223 -3.66 6.25 -8.98
N VAL A 224 -2.79 5.25 -9.12
CA VAL A 224 -1.87 4.84 -8.05
C VAL A 224 -0.45 5.13 -8.49
N ILE A 225 0.34 5.75 -7.62
CA ILE A 225 1.79 5.95 -7.79
C ILE A 225 2.46 5.55 -6.46
N PHE A 226 3.39 4.60 -6.48
CA PHE A 226 4.04 4.02 -5.29
C PHE A 226 3.05 3.68 -4.16
N ASN A 227 1.99 2.92 -4.48
CA ASN A 227 0.87 2.59 -3.59
C ASN A 227 0.02 3.78 -3.06
N ASN A 228 0.41 5.03 -3.31
CA ASN A 228 -0.40 6.20 -2.98
C ASN A 228 -1.51 6.40 -4.01
N ARG A 229 -2.73 6.67 -3.54
CA ARG A 229 -3.92 6.86 -4.39
C ARG A 229 -4.16 8.34 -4.63
N TYR A 230 -4.36 8.69 -5.89
CA TYR A 230 -4.73 10.01 -6.40
C TYR A 230 -6.04 9.90 -7.17
N ALA A 231 -6.78 11.00 -7.32
CA ALA A 231 -7.99 11.01 -8.13
C ALA A 231 -7.64 10.73 -9.61
N GLY A 232 -8.34 9.81 -10.26
CA GLY A 232 -8.16 9.58 -11.69
C GLY A 232 -8.63 10.78 -12.52
N PRO A 233 -7.90 11.18 -13.59
CA PRO A 233 -8.29 12.30 -14.44
C PRO A 233 -9.51 11.96 -15.31
N LEU A 234 -9.84 10.68 -15.46
CA LEU A 234 -11.15 10.23 -15.92
C LEU A 234 -11.77 9.37 -14.80
N SER A 235 -11.97 9.91 -13.61
CA SER A 235 -12.83 9.29 -12.57
C SER A 235 -14.30 9.70 -12.77
N ASN A 236 -15.26 9.06 -12.10
CA ASN A 236 -16.67 9.50 -12.18
C ASN A 236 -16.86 10.87 -11.49
N ARG A 237 -15.95 11.22 -10.58
CA ARG A 237 -15.89 12.52 -9.91
C ARG A 237 -14.83 13.44 -10.51
N ALA A 238 -14.35 13.19 -11.73
CA ALA A 238 -13.21 13.92 -12.28
C ALA A 238 -13.46 15.43 -12.36
N LEU A 239 -14.66 15.86 -12.78
CA LEU A 239 -15.06 17.27 -12.84
C LEU A 239 -15.22 17.92 -11.46
N LYS A 240 -15.34 17.15 -10.38
CA LYS A 240 -15.31 17.69 -9.01
C LYS A 240 -13.87 17.86 -8.51
N ASN A 241 -12.96 17.05 -9.02
CA ASN A 241 -11.57 16.98 -8.57
C ASN A 241 -10.65 17.88 -9.40
N TYR A 242 -10.94 18.08 -10.68
CA TYR A 242 -10.09 18.76 -11.66
C TYR A 242 -10.84 19.82 -12.47
N TYR A 243 -10.13 20.89 -12.85
CA TYR A 243 -10.46 21.79 -13.96
C TYR A 243 -9.93 21.19 -15.26
N TYR A 244 -10.66 21.37 -16.36
CA TYR A 244 -10.25 20.92 -17.68
C TYR A 244 -10.25 22.06 -18.67
N LYS A 245 -9.26 22.07 -19.58
CA LYS A 245 -9.18 23.03 -20.67
C LYS A 245 -8.69 22.34 -21.94
N VAL A 246 -9.39 22.53 -23.05
CA VAL A 246 -8.87 22.14 -24.37
C VAL A 246 -7.74 23.11 -24.71
N LEU A 247 -6.55 22.57 -24.94
CA LEU A 247 -5.38 23.32 -25.36
C LEU A 247 -5.28 23.39 -26.88
N ASP A 248 -5.44 22.25 -27.55
CA ASP A 248 -5.24 22.10 -28.99
C ASP A 248 -5.88 20.80 -29.51
N THR A 249 -5.74 20.54 -30.80
CA THR A 249 -6.07 19.28 -31.48
C THR A 249 -4.90 18.76 -32.30
N THR A 250 -4.59 17.47 -32.19
CA THR A 250 -3.49 16.87 -32.97
C THR A 250 -3.91 16.63 -34.42
N GLN A 251 -2.95 16.73 -35.34
CA GLN A 251 -3.14 16.45 -36.76
C GLN A 251 -2.73 15.00 -37.10
N GLY A 252 -3.38 14.39 -38.09
CA GLY A 252 -3.04 13.06 -38.59
C GLY A 252 -4.25 12.17 -38.89
N LYS A 253 -4.00 10.88 -39.17
CA LYS A 253 -5.06 9.90 -39.50
C LYS A 253 -6.08 9.68 -38.39
N ARG A 254 -5.69 9.94 -37.13
CA ARG A 254 -6.54 9.73 -35.95
C ARG A 254 -6.33 10.88 -34.95
N PRO A 255 -6.92 12.05 -35.20
CA PRO A 255 -6.69 13.26 -34.43
C PRO A 255 -7.22 13.12 -32.99
N ALA A 256 -6.65 13.89 -32.07
CA ALA A 256 -7.00 13.89 -30.66
C ALA A 256 -7.14 15.30 -30.08
N TYR A 257 -8.08 15.45 -29.16
CA TYR A 257 -8.15 16.61 -28.27
C TYR A 257 -7.01 16.58 -27.26
N VAL A 258 -6.26 17.68 -27.16
CA VAL A 258 -5.24 17.89 -26.14
C VAL A 258 -5.88 18.61 -24.97
N ILE A 259 -6.12 17.91 -23.87
CA ILE A 259 -6.89 18.42 -22.72
C ILE A 259 -5.99 18.51 -21.50
N LEU A 260 -5.77 19.74 -21.02
CA LEU A 260 -5.17 20.02 -19.73
C LEU A 260 -6.14 19.62 -18.61
N PHE A 261 -5.64 18.97 -17.55
CA PHE A 261 -6.35 18.78 -16.29
C PHE A 261 -5.52 19.28 -15.12
N GLN A 262 -6.16 20.00 -14.18
CA GLN A 262 -5.50 20.60 -13.01
C GLN A 262 -6.38 20.49 -11.77
N PRO A 263 -5.83 20.27 -10.56
CA PRO A 263 -6.63 20.05 -9.35
C PRO A 263 -7.45 21.29 -8.96
N ARG A 264 -8.73 21.08 -8.59
CA ARG A 264 -9.63 22.15 -8.12
C ARG A 264 -9.34 22.65 -6.71
N ARG A 265 -8.71 21.82 -5.87
CA ARG A 265 -8.48 22.10 -4.44
C ARG A 265 -7.02 22.46 -4.19
N SER A 266 -6.81 23.31 -3.16
CA SER A 266 -5.55 23.91 -2.71
C SER A 266 -4.27 23.09 -2.94
N LYS A 267 -3.21 23.81 -3.33
CA LYS A 267 -1.80 23.40 -3.43
C LYS A 267 -1.21 22.68 -2.19
N ARG A 268 -1.92 22.64 -1.04
CA ARG A 268 -1.50 21.93 0.18
C ARG A 268 -1.67 20.40 0.13
N ILE A 269 -2.23 19.83 -0.94
CA ILE A 269 -2.39 18.38 -1.14
C ILE A 269 -1.73 18.00 -2.47
N ALA A 270 -0.77 17.08 -2.43
CA ALA A 270 -0.18 16.47 -3.61
C ALA A 270 -1.30 15.90 -4.51
N SER A 271 -1.45 16.48 -5.70
CA SER A 271 -2.53 16.17 -6.64
C SER A 271 -1.95 16.06 -8.05
N LEU A 272 -2.54 15.21 -8.88
CA LEU A 272 -2.09 15.05 -10.26
C LEU A 272 -2.52 16.25 -11.10
N GLU A 273 -1.67 16.69 -11.99
CA GLU A 273 -2.00 17.61 -13.08
C GLU A 273 -1.31 17.16 -14.36
N GLY A 274 -1.76 17.62 -15.52
CA GLY A 274 -1.11 17.24 -16.78
C GLY A 274 -2.05 17.28 -17.97
N VAL A 275 -1.75 16.49 -19.00
CA VAL A 275 -2.42 16.54 -20.29
C VAL A 275 -2.89 15.15 -20.72
N LEU A 276 -4.14 15.07 -21.17
CA LEU A 276 -4.73 13.90 -21.83
C LEU A 276 -4.87 14.18 -23.32
N TYR A 277 -4.51 13.20 -24.13
CA TYR A 277 -4.79 13.17 -25.57
C TYR A 277 -5.96 12.23 -25.78
N LEU A 278 -7.13 12.78 -26.12
CA LEU A 278 -8.35 12.01 -26.32
C LEU A 278 -8.70 11.92 -27.80
N ASP A 279 -8.75 10.70 -28.32
CA ASP A 279 -9.16 10.37 -29.68
C ASP A 279 -10.48 11.06 -30.06
N MET A 280 -10.53 11.77 -31.18
CA MET A 280 -11.72 12.55 -31.53
C MET A 280 -12.95 11.70 -31.86
N GLU A 281 -12.78 10.46 -32.32
CA GLU A 281 -13.88 9.57 -32.69
C GLU A 281 -14.44 8.84 -31.46
N THR A 282 -13.56 8.25 -30.67
CA THR A 282 -13.93 7.35 -29.56
C THR A 282 -13.89 8.03 -28.20
N LEU A 283 -13.15 9.13 -28.07
CA LEU A 283 -12.76 9.77 -26.80
C LEU A 283 -11.93 8.86 -25.89
N ALA A 284 -11.24 7.88 -26.48
CA ALA A 284 -10.27 7.04 -25.80
C ALA A 284 -8.94 7.79 -25.60
N ILE A 285 -8.22 7.47 -24.53
CA ILE A 285 -6.88 7.99 -24.27
C ILE A 285 -5.92 7.41 -25.31
N GLN A 286 -5.32 8.29 -26.11
CA GLN A 286 -4.21 7.96 -27.01
C GLN A 286 -2.85 8.13 -26.29
N LYS A 287 -2.76 9.15 -25.44
CA LYS A 287 -1.57 9.49 -24.65
C LYS A 287 -1.99 10.22 -23.38
N ALA A 288 -1.22 10.04 -22.30
CA ALA A 288 -1.38 10.84 -21.09
C ALA A 288 -0.01 11.21 -20.51
N VAL A 289 0.14 12.46 -20.13
CA VAL A 289 1.28 12.98 -19.37
C VAL A 289 0.72 13.52 -18.06
N ALA A 290 1.18 13.02 -16.93
CA ALA A 290 0.75 13.48 -15.61
C ALA A 290 1.97 13.81 -14.75
N GLU A 291 1.86 14.87 -13.97
CA GLU A 291 2.85 15.35 -13.05
C GLU A 291 2.26 15.39 -11.63
N LEU A 292 3.09 15.06 -10.65
CA LEU A 292 2.82 15.30 -9.25
C LEU A 292 3.90 16.25 -8.72
N ARG A 293 3.52 17.48 -8.39
CA ARG A 293 4.42 18.48 -7.81
C ARG A 293 4.32 18.48 -6.29
N GLY A 294 5.46 18.54 -5.60
CA GLY A 294 5.50 18.55 -4.14
C GLY A 294 6.90 18.44 -3.55
N GLU A 295 7.02 17.65 -2.48
CA GLU A 295 8.33 17.31 -1.88
C GLU A 295 9.18 16.47 -2.85
N LEU A 296 8.53 15.67 -3.71
CA LEU A 296 9.09 14.97 -4.85
C LEU A 296 8.31 15.38 -6.11
N ASN A 297 9.02 15.57 -7.22
CA ASN A 297 8.38 15.79 -8.51
C ASN A 297 8.31 14.46 -9.25
N VAL A 298 7.11 13.98 -9.56
CA VAL A 298 6.91 12.73 -10.31
C VAL A 298 6.34 13.08 -11.67
N LEU A 299 6.99 12.62 -12.74
CA LEU A 299 6.47 12.66 -14.10
C LEU A 299 6.03 11.25 -14.52
N VAL A 300 4.88 11.16 -15.16
CA VAL A 300 4.27 9.91 -15.60
C VAL A 300 3.86 10.07 -17.06
N ASN A 301 4.34 9.18 -17.92
CA ASN A 301 4.00 9.12 -19.34
C ASN A 301 3.32 7.80 -19.67
N HIS A 302 2.22 7.86 -20.43
CA HIS A 302 1.48 6.70 -20.93
C HIS A 302 1.25 6.90 -22.42
N ASP A 303 1.78 6.01 -23.24
CA ASP A 303 1.46 5.95 -24.67
C ASP A 303 0.59 4.74 -24.95
N PHE A 304 -0.38 4.89 -25.86
CA PHE A 304 -1.27 3.83 -26.29
C PHE A 304 -1.17 3.61 -27.79
N LYS A 305 -1.41 2.37 -28.22
CA LYS A 305 -1.50 2.00 -29.63
C LYS A 305 -2.93 1.57 -29.95
N TYR A 306 -3.46 2.07 -31.06
CA TYR A 306 -4.76 1.66 -31.56
C TYR A 306 -4.69 0.30 -32.23
N ASP A 307 -5.63 -0.59 -31.89
CA ASP A 307 -5.91 -1.83 -32.60
C ASP A 307 -7.20 -1.67 -33.43
N PRO A 308 -7.09 -1.62 -34.77
CA PRO A 308 -8.25 -1.53 -35.66
C PRO A 308 -9.22 -2.71 -35.56
N LYS A 309 -8.76 -3.91 -35.16
CA LYS A 309 -9.60 -5.12 -35.11
C LYS A 309 -10.60 -5.04 -33.97
N GLU A 310 -10.12 -4.71 -32.78
CA GLU A 310 -10.95 -4.54 -31.59
C GLU A 310 -11.57 -3.15 -31.48
N LYS A 311 -11.08 -2.19 -32.27
CA LYS A 311 -11.42 -0.76 -32.19
C LYS A 311 -11.11 -0.17 -30.81
N LEU A 312 -9.98 -0.59 -30.21
CA LEU A 312 -9.56 -0.20 -28.86
C LEU A 312 -8.13 0.34 -28.84
N TRP A 313 -7.83 1.15 -27.84
CA TRP A 313 -6.48 1.60 -27.52
C TRP A 313 -5.88 0.75 -26.41
N PHE A 314 -4.74 0.14 -26.68
CA PHE A 314 -3.99 -0.67 -25.72
C PHE A 314 -2.73 0.05 -25.26
N PRO A 315 -2.31 -0.09 -23.99
CA PRO A 315 -1.04 0.45 -23.52
C PRO A 315 0.12 -0.03 -24.42
N LEU A 316 1.01 0.88 -24.80
CA LEU A 316 2.20 0.56 -25.57
C LEU A 316 3.44 0.62 -24.68
N ASN A 317 3.63 1.76 -24.02
CA ASN A 317 4.69 1.97 -23.07
C ASN A 317 4.19 2.88 -21.94
N GLN A 318 4.83 2.76 -20.79
CA GLN A 318 4.60 3.65 -19.65
C GLN A 318 5.91 3.94 -18.94
N GLU A 319 6.08 5.17 -18.49
CA GLU A 319 7.29 5.60 -17.81
C GLU A 319 6.94 6.45 -16.59
N VAL A 320 7.61 6.18 -15.47
CA VAL A 320 7.58 7.04 -14.28
C VAL A 320 8.98 7.49 -13.99
N THR A 321 9.12 8.79 -13.78
CA THR A 321 10.38 9.43 -13.42
C THR A 321 10.17 10.23 -12.15
N ILE A 322 11.04 10.07 -11.17
CA ILE A 322 11.05 10.90 -9.96
C ILE A 322 12.28 11.81 -10.00
N ARG A 323 12.04 13.08 -9.72
CA ARG A 323 13.05 14.13 -9.60
C ARG A 323 13.01 14.76 -8.20
N PRO A 324 14.14 15.32 -7.75
CA PRO A 324 14.17 16.22 -6.60
C PRO A 324 13.06 17.27 -6.66
N GLY A 325 12.29 17.41 -5.58
CA GLY A 325 11.31 18.48 -5.39
C GLY A 325 11.83 19.57 -4.46
N ILE A 326 10.93 20.42 -3.97
CA ILE A 326 11.27 21.56 -3.09
C ILE A 326 11.55 21.08 -1.64
N GLY A 327 11.35 19.80 -1.34
CA GLY A 327 11.48 19.21 -0.01
C GLY A 327 12.74 18.38 0.20
N LYS A 328 13.24 18.32 1.44
CA LYS A 328 14.36 17.46 1.87
C LYS A 328 13.94 16.00 2.11
N GLN A 329 13.00 15.47 1.31
CA GLN A 329 12.35 14.20 1.61
C GLN A 329 13.21 13.01 1.15
N LYS A 330 13.27 11.97 1.97
CA LYS A 330 13.96 10.72 1.68
C LYS A 330 13.02 9.85 0.83
N VAL A 331 13.42 9.41 -0.36
CA VAL A 331 12.66 8.37 -1.08
C VAL A 331 12.96 7.05 -0.40
N THR A 332 11.93 6.43 0.18
CA THR A 332 12.09 5.16 0.88
C THR A 332 11.49 4.02 0.08
N LEU A 333 12.33 3.09 -0.35
CA LEU A 333 11.89 1.77 -0.82
C LEU A 333 11.99 0.76 0.33
N PHE A 334 11.41 -0.43 0.15
CA PHE A 334 11.47 -1.52 1.14
C PHE A 334 10.82 -1.19 2.51
N GLY A 335 9.78 -0.35 2.54
CA GLY A 335 9.02 -0.06 3.76
C GLY A 335 9.60 1.04 4.65
N GLY A 336 10.58 1.81 4.16
CA GLY A 336 11.27 2.85 4.93
C GLY A 336 12.81 2.81 4.84
N GLN A 337 13.39 1.82 4.15
CA GLN A 337 14.60 1.15 4.66
C GLN A 337 15.86 1.27 3.80
N ILE A 338 15.80 1.92 2.64
CA ILE A 338 17.01 2.44 1.98
C ILE A 338 16.79 3.94 1.75
N SER A 339 17.66 4.76 2.35
CA SER A 339 17.87 6.13 1.85
C SER A 339 18.49 5.97 0.51
N VAL A 340 17.75 6.23 -0.53
CA VAL A 340 18.40 6.59 -1.77
C VAL A 340 18.46 8.13 -1.68
N GLY A 341 19.64 8.63 -1.28
CA GLY A 341 19.96 10.07 -1.16
C GLY A 341 19.27 10.87 -0.03
N ARG A 342 19.95 11.91 0.44
CA ARG A 342 19.28 13.12 0.97
C ARG A 342 19.01 13.99 -0.26
N LEU A 343 17.77 14.41 -0.48
CA LEU A 343 17.46 15.52 -1.38
C LEU A 343 17.96 16.82 -0.74
N GLY A 344 19.28 16.99 -0.75
CA GLY A 344 19.97 18.15 -0.22
C GLY A 344 20.26 19.15 -1.32
N ASN A 345 19.68 20.34 -1.21
CA ASN A 345 20.17 21.57 -1.82
C ASN A 345 21.53 21.97 -1.21
N ASP A 346 22.52 21.07 -1.19
CA ASP A 346 23.89 21.55 -1.07
C ASP A 346 24.19 22.20 -2.42
N LYS A 347 24.52 23.49 -2.39
CA LYS A 347 24.69 24.40 -3.54
C LYS A 347 25.69 23.87 -4.58
N LYS A 348 25.31 22.85 -5.35
CA LYS A 348 26.02 22.38 -6.53
C LYS A 348 25.02 22.45 -7.69
N SER A 349 25.33 23.25 -8.69
CA SER A 349 24.54 23.33 -9.91
C SER A 349 24.58 21.97 -10.61
N PHE A 350 23.48 21.24 -10.57
CA PHE A 350 23.35 20.00 -11.32
C PHE A 350 23.12 20.33 -12.81
N THR A 351 24.06 19.97 -13.68
CA THR A 351 23.94 20.08 -15.14
C THR A 351 23.48 18.74 -15.72
N GLY A 352 22.17 18.56 -15.96
CA GLY A 352 21.63 17.34 -16.58
C GLY A 352 20.19 16.98 -16.22
N ASN A 353 19.66 15.89 -16.79
CA ASN A 353 18.38 15.28 -16.37
C ASN A 353 18.55 14.73 -14.94
N ASN A 354 18.03 15.44 -13.94
CA ASN A 354 18.16 15.08 -12.52
C ASN A 354 17.18 13.95 -12.12
N ASP A 355 17.11 12.91 -12.95
CA ASP A 355 16.19 11.78 -12.82
C ASP A 355 16.77 10.77 -11.84
N PHE A 356 16.18 10.72 -10.67
CA PHE A 356 16.69 9.93 -9.56
C PHE A 356 16.18 8.48 -9.57
N LEU A 357 14.95 8.30 -10.02
CA LEU A 357 14.31 7.00 -10.16
C LEU A 357 13.58 6.97 -11.49
N ILE A 358 13.80 5.91 -12.26
CA ILE A 358 13.14 5.69 -13.54
C ILE A 358 12.53 4.27 -13.55
N SER A 359 11.26 4.18 -13.89
CA SER A 359 10.55 2.92 -14.10
C SER A 359 9.91 2.92 -15.47
N LYS A 360 10.45 2.15 -16.41
CA LYS A 360 9.89 1.99 -17.75
C LYS A 360 9.24 0.62 -17.89
N THR A 361 8.05 0.57 -18.46
CA THR A 361 7.30 -0.65 -18.74
C THR A 361 6.84 -0.64 -20.18
N ASP A 362 7.25 -1.64 -20.95
CA ASP A 362 6.82 -1.85 -22.32
C ASP A 362 5.83 -3.01 -22.38
N PHE A 363 4.80 -2.87 -23.21
CA PHE A 363 3.68 -3.80 -23.34
C PHE A 363 3.67 -4.41 -24.73
N PHE A 364 3.53 -5.74 -24.81
CA PHE A 364 3.61 -6.47 -26.07
C PHE A 364 2.82 -7.79 -26.01
N ASP A 365 2.78 -8.54 -27.13
CA ASP A 365 2.09 -9.82 -27.26
C ASP A 365 0.60 -9.80 -26.85
N TYR A 366 -0.13 -8.75 -27.24
CA TYR A 366 -1.58 -8.68 -27.01
C TYR A 366 -2.31 -9.83 -27.71
N ASN A 367 -3.10 -10.59 -26.95
CA ASN A 367 -3.94 -11.66 -27.46
C ASN A 367 -5.37 -11.51 -26.94
N THR A 368 -6.31 -11.22 -27.83
CA THR A 368 -7.73 -10.99 -27.53
C THR A 368 -8.62 -12.18 -27.88
N LYS A 369 -8.09 -13.19 -28.59
CA LYS A 369 -8.83 -14.37 -29.04
C LYS A 369 -8.85 -15.51 -28.03
N LYS A 370 -7.87 -15.55 -27.11
CA LYS A 370 -7.75 -16.64 -26.15
C LYS A 370 -8.86 -16.56 -25.10
N ASP A 371 -9.66 -17.61 -24.97
CA ASP A 371 -10.51 -17.82 -23.79
C ASP A 371 -9.58 -18.08 -22.59
N VAL A 372 -9.22 -17.00 -21.91
CA VAL A 372 -8.36 -17.08 -20.72
C VAL A 372 -9.20 -17.64 -19.57
N LYS A 373 -9.02 -18.93 -19.27
CA LYS A 373 -9.64 -19.58 -18.11
C LYS A 373 -8.89 -19.23 -16.82
N ILE A 374 -9.01 -17.98 -16.38
CA ILE A 374 -8.61 -17.57 -15.03
C ILE A 374 -9.45 -18.35 -14.04
N LYS A 375 -8.89 -19.09 -13.07
CA LYS A 375 -9.68 -19.71 -12.00
C LYS A 375 -10.36 -18.62 -11.15
N LEU A 376 -11.59 -18.87 -10.68
CA LEU A 376 -12.43 -17.87 -10.01
C LEU A 376 -11.75 -17.25 -8.77
N GLN A 377 -10.81 -17.98 -8.15
CA GLN A 377 -10.12 -17.55 -6.95
C GLN A 377 -8.65 -18.01 -6.99
N GLN A 378 -7.81 -17.20 -7.64
CA GLN A 378 -6.35 -17.39 -7.69
C GLN A 378 -5.62 -16.19 -7.07
N SER A 379 -4.31 -16.34 -6.81
CA SER A 379 -3.47 -15.20 -6.41
C SER A 379 -3.46 -14.13 -7.49
N ALA A 380 -3.37 -12.87 -7.07
CA ALA A 380 -3.28 -11.73 -7.99
C ALA A 380 -1.93 -11.74 -8.73
N ILE A 381 -0.88 -12.19 -8.05
CA ILE A 381 0.46 -12.37 -8.62
C ILE A 381 0.92 -13.80 -8.32
N GLU A 382 1.48 -14.48 -9.31
CA GLU A 382 2.12 -15.79 -9.17
C GLU A 382 3.55 -15.70 -9.69
N ILE A 383 4.52 -16.20 -8.92
CA ILE A 383 5.94 -16.20 -9.32
C ILE A 383 6.28 -17.59 -9.84
N ASP A 384 6.74 -17.65 -11.08
CA ASP A 384 7.32 -18.85 -11.67
C ASP A 384 8.51 -19.32 -10.80
N PRO A 385 8.60 -20.62 -10.42
CA PRO A 385 9.72 -21.15 -9.65
C PRO A 385 11.11 -20.82 -10.23
N GLU A 386 11.21 -20.70 -11.56
CA GLU A 386 12.45 -20.39 -12.28
C GLU A 386 12.63 -18.89 -12.55
N ALA A 387 11.72 -18.02 -12.07
CA ALA A 387 11.74 -16.60 -12.41
C ALA A 387 13.07 -15.91 -12.08
N THR A 388 13.79 -16.38 -11.06
CA THR A 388 15.07 -15.79 -10.62
C THR A 388 16.30 -16.44 -11.20
N THR A 389 16.15 -17.56 -11.91
CA THR A 389 17.26 -18.36 -12.43
C THR A 389 17.28 -18.38 -13.96
N ARG A 390 16.54 -17.47 -14.62
CA ARG A 390 16.53 -17.32 -16.07
C ARG A 390 17.90 -16.85 -16.58
N ASP A 391 18.37 -17.45 -17.66
CA ASP A 391 19.61 -17.08 -18.35
C ASP A 391 19.48 -15.77 -19.15
N GLU A 392 20.62 -15.28 -19.65
CA GLU A 392 20.68 -14.03 -20.40
C GLU A 392 19.95 -14.09 -21.75
N ASP A 393 19.91 -15.26 -22.39
CA ASP A 393 19.17 -15.49 -23.64
C ASP A 393 17.66 -15.29 -23.45
N TYR A 394 17.13 -15.78 -22.33
CA TYR A 394 15.75 -15.52 -21.93
C TYR A 394 15.48 -14.03 -21.77
N TRP A 395 16.38 -13.29 -21.11
CA TRP A 395 16.23 -11.84 -20.96
C TRP A 395 16.29 -11.14 -22.32
N ASN A 396 17.26 -11.46 -23.16
CA ASN A 396 17.44 -10.85 -24.50
C ASN A 396 16.19 -11.02 -25.38
N LYS A 397 15.47 -12.13 -25.25
CA LYS A 397 14.20 -12.36 -25.96
C LYS A 397 13.10 -11.36 -25.58
N TYR A 398 13.06 -10.90 -24.33
CA TYR A 398 11.96 -10.07 -23.80
C TYR A 398 12.36 -8.61 -23.55
N ARG A 399 13.65 -8.29 -23.52
CA ARG A 399 14.12 -6.91 -23.41
C ARG A 399 13.69 -6.11 -24.62
N THR A 400 12.94 -5.06 -24.36
CA THR A 400 12.53 -4.05 -25.34
C THR A 400 13.53 -2.89 -25.47
N SER A 401 14.53 -2.84 -24.57
CA SER A 401 15.60 -1.83 -24.57
C SER A 401 16.95 -2.49 -24.39
N ALA A 402 17.97 -1.93 -25.05
CA ALA A 402 19.34 -2.41 -24.92
C ALA A 402 19.82 -2.29 -23.47
N ILE A 403 20.60 -3.29 -23.04
CA ILE A 403 21.30 -3.24 -21.77
C ILE A 403 22.56 -2.38 -21.93
N THR A 404 22.78 -1.44 -21.01
CA THR A 404 23.94 -0.54 -21.04
C THR A 404 25.10 -1.13 -20.23
N ALA A 405 26.32 -0.63 -20.45
CA ALA A 405 27.47 -1.00 -19.62
C ALA A 405 27.22 -0.70 -18.12
N LYS A 406 26.58 0.44 -17.82
CA LYS A 406 26.19 0.81 -16.45
C LYS A 406 25.21 -0.18 -15.83
N ASP A 407 24.24 -0.69 -16.61
CA ASP A 407 23.32 -1.73 -16.14
C ASP A 407 24.05 -3.03 -15.78
N LEU A 408 24.96 -3.49 -16.64
CA LEU A 408 25.74 -4.71 -16.42
C LEU A 408 26.64 -4.59 -15.19
N ASN A 409 27.35 -3.45 -15.06
CA ASN A 409 28.19 -3.13 -13.91
C ASN A 409 27.38 -3.10 -12.61
N SER A 410 26.12 -2.65 -12.67
CA SER A 410 25.24 -2.57 -11.49
C SER A 410 25.04 -3.91 -10.81
N PHE A 411 24.95 -5.01 -11.56
CA PHE A 411 24.80 -6.34 -10.96
C PHE A 411 26.01 -6.69 -10.10
N SER A 412 27.23 -6.62 -10.65
CA SER A 412 28.44 -7.00 -9.90
C SER A 412 28.78 -6.05 -8.73
N ILE A 413 28.68 -4.74 -8.95
CA ILE A 413 29.09 -3.73 -7.96
C ILE A 413 28.11 -3.69 -6.79
N VAL A 414 26.80 -3.64 -7.07
CA VAL A 414 25.78 -3.56 -6.01
C VAL A 414 25.68 -4.87 -5.24
N ASP A 415 25.87 -6.03 -5.88
CA ASP A 415 25.95 -7.34 -5.20
C ASP A 415 27.04 -7.31 -4.12
N SER A 416 28.22 -6.80 -4.46
CA SER A 416 29.34 -6.67 -3.52
C SER A 416 29.02 -5.75 -2.35
N ILE A 417 28.35 -4.62 -2.60
CA ILE A 417 27.92 -3.69 -1.54
C ILE A 417 26.87 -4.32 -0.62
N VAL A 418 25.87 -4.99 -1.18
CA VAL A 418 24.79 -5.61 -0.42
C VAL A 418 25.32 -6.71 0.49
N GLN A 419 26.27 -7.50 -0.01
CA GLN A 419 26.98 -8.51 0.79
C GLN A 419 27.83 -7.85 1.87
N ALA A 420 28.69 -6.89 1.53
CA ALA A 420 29.57 -6.21 2.50
C ALA A 420 28.81 -5.48 3.61
N GLN A 421 27.67 -4.86 3.28
CA GLN A 421 26.84 -4.10 4.23
C GLN A 421 25.76 -4.95 4.91
N ASN A 422 25.66 -6.24 4.60
CA ASN A 422 24.64 -7.16 5.12
C ASN A 422 23.20 -6.62 4.96
N ILE A 423 22.87 -6.07 3.79
CA ILE A 423 21.56 -5.42 3.57
C ILE A 423 20.42 -6.46 3.64
N GLU A 424 20.61 -7.67 3.11
CA GLU A 424 19.63 -8.76 3.22
C GLU A 424 19.26 -9.05 4.67
N ARG A 425 20.27 -9.18 5.54
CA ARG A 425 20.09 -9.38 6.98
C ARG A 425 19.29 -8.26 7.63
N ARG A 426 19.56 -6.99 7.28
CA ARG A 426 18.83 -5.84 7.81
C ARG A 426 17.36 -5.87 7.39
N ILE A 427 17.07 -6.19 6.12
CA ILE A 427 15.71 -6.33 5.63
C ILE A 427 14.97 -7.45 6.37
N ASP A 428 15.62 -8.61 6.55
CA ASP A 428 15.06 -9.74 7.30
C ASP A 428 14.73 -9.35 8.75
N VAL A 429 15.66 -8.69 9.45
CA VAL A 429 15.42 -8.20 10.82
C VAL A 429 14.19 -7.33 10.89
N ILE A 430 14.08 -6.33 10.01
CA ILE A 430 12.99 -5.36 10.15
C ILE A 430 11.65 -5.96 9.71
N GLN A 431 11.64 -6.83 8.69
CA GLN A 431 10.42 -7.55 8.31
C GLN A 431 9.92 -8.45 9.44
N SER A 432 10.81 -9.20 10.07
CA SER A 432 10.49 -10.05 11.21
C SER A 432 10.11 -9.25 12.46
N PHE A 433 10.78 -8.12 12.72
CA PHE A 433 10.46 -7.26 13.87
C PHE A 433 9.03 -6.72 13.80
N ASN A 434 8.57 -6.34 12.59
CA ASN A 434 7.20 -5.86 12.38
C ASN A 434 6.11 -6.90 12.71
N ILE A 435 6.46 -8.19 12.76
CA ILE A 435 5.57 -9.28 13.19
C ILE A 435 5.95 -9.87 14.57
N GLY A 436 6.91 -9.25 15.26
CA GLY A 436 7.31 -9.59 16.62
C GLY A 436 8.40 -10.62 16.76
N TYR A 437 9.26 -10.79 15.75
CA TYR A 437 10.39 -11.71 15.79
C TYR A 437 11.74 -11.01 15.54
N TYR A 438 12.79 -11.53 16.15
CA TYR A 438 14.18 -11.21 15.83
C TYR A 438 14.86 -12.46 15.26
N PRO A 439 15.10 -12.52 13.93
CA PRO A 439 15.62 -13.72 13.28
C PRO A 439 17.13 -13.84 13.54
N VAL A 440 17.63 -15.03 13.89
CA VAL A 440 19.05 -15.35 14.09
C VAL A 440 19.32 -16.73 13.53
N GLY A 441 20.03 -16.81 12.41
CA GLY A 441 20.29 -18.08 11.73
C GLY A 441 18.96 -18.80 11.42
N PHE A 442 18.83 -20.02 11.92
CA PHE A 442 17.66 -20.88 11.71
C PHE A 442 16.51 -20.65 12.71
N PHE A 443 16.66 -19.74 13.68
CA PHE A 443 15.70 -19.51 14.76
C PHE A 443 15.20 -18.06 14.77
N ASP A 444 13.90 -17.88 14.92
CA ASP A 444 13.24 -16.59 15.03
C ASP A 444 12.81 -16.35 16.48
N PHE A 445 13.56 -15.51 17.21
CA PHE A 445 13.27 -15.19 18.61
C PHE A 445 12.00 -14.35 18.71
N ASP A 446 11.04 -14.81 19.50
CA ASP A 446 9.78 -14.12 19.73
C ASP A 446 9.97 -13.00 20.75
N LEU A 447 9.79 -11.77 20.29
CA LEU A 447 10.00 -10.55 21.06
C LEU A 447 8.85 -10.25 22.05
N THR A 448 7.86 -11.14 22.17
CA THR A 448 6.75 -11.02 23.14
C THR A 448 7.04 -11.71 24.47
N TYR A 449 8.10 -12.52 24.59
CA TYR A 449 8.47 -13.22 25.82
C TYR A 449 9.54 -12.57 26.71
N PRO A 450 10.52 -11.78 26.21
CA PRO A 450 11.66 -11.32 27.01
C PRO A 450 11.30 -10.69 28.36
N ILE A 451 10.40 -9.71 28.36
CA ILE A 451 10.02 -8.96 29.56
C ILE A 451 8.53 -8.62 29.50
N LYS A 452 7.78 -9.09 30.50
CA LYS A 452 6.38 -8.74 30.74
C LYS A 452 6.17 -8.46 32.23
N TYR A 453 5.08 -7.77 32.54
CA TYR A 453 4.62 -7.59 33.92
C TYR A 453 3.12 -7.76 33.98
N ASN A 454 2.64 -8.51 34.98
CA ASN A 454 1.23 -8.56 35.34
C ASN A 454 1.07 -8.69 36.86
N ASN A 455 -0.13 -8.40 37.37
CA ASN A 455 -0.36 -8.42 38.81
C ASN A 455 -0.28 -9.82 39.42
N PHE A 456 -0.50 -10.89 38.65
CA PHE A 456 -0.48 -12.27 39.16
C PHE A 456 0.96 -12.79 39.31
N GLU A 457 1.78 -12.65 38.26
CA GLU A 457 3.13 -13.21 38.15
C GLU A 457 4.23 -12.20 38.53
N GLY A 458 3.89 -10.91 38.69
CA GLY A 458 4.87 -9.84 38.88
C GLY A 458 5.72 -9.65 37.63
N LEU A 459 7.04 -9.52 37.81
CA LEU A 459 7.98 -9.57 36.68
C LEU A 459 7.94 -10.95 36.05
N ARG A 460 7.75 -11.00 34.73
CA ARG A 460 7.76 -12.21 33.91
C ARG A 460 8.90 -12.09 32.91
N LEU A 461 9.93 -12.92 33.09
CA LEU A 461 11.06 -13.03 32.15
C LEU A 461 10.95 -14.32 31.36
N GLY A 462 11.30 -14.27 30.09
CA GLY A 462 11.15 -15.44 29.24
C GLY A 462 11.96 -15.40 27.97
N ILE A 463 12.00 -16.56 27.32
CA ILE A 463 12.57 -16.73 25.99
C ILE A 463 11.67 -17.66 25.21
N GLY A 464 11.48 -17.35 23.93
CA GLY A 464 10.68 -18.19 23.05
C GLY A 464 10.93 -17.86 21.60
N GLY A 465 10.38 -18.67 20.72
CA GLY A 465 10.52 -18.50 19.28
C GLY A 465 10.15 -19.75 18.51
N LEU A 466 10.42 -19.70 17.21
CA LEU A 466 10.24 -20.84 16.32
C LEU A 466 11.40 -20.96 15.32
N THR A 467 11.57 -22.15 14.78
CA THR A 467 12.51 -22.38 13.66
C THR A 467 11.94 -21.89 12.33
N ASN A 468 12.80 -21.35 11.46
CA ASN A 468 12.42 -20.80 10.16
C ASN A 468 12.82 -21.73 8.98
N GLU A 469 12.62 -21.28 7.73
CA GLU A 469 12.90 -22.08 6.52
C GLU A 469 14.37 -22.51 6.36
N LYS A 470 15.31 -21.86 7.07
CA LYS A 470 16.73 -22.28 7.09
C LYS A 470 16.95 -23.53 7.93
N PHE A 471 16.08 -23.79 8.91
CA PHE A 471 16.03 -25.08 9.63
C PHE A 471 15.42 -26.15 8.73
N SER A 472 14.21 -25.90 8.23
CA SER A 472 13.51 -26.81 7.32
C SER A 472 12.39 -26.12 6.57
N LYS A 473 12.19 -26.51 5.31
CA LYS A 473 11.04 -26.09 4.49
C LYS A 473 9.77 -26.90 4.76
N ARG A 474 9.88 -28.01 5.52
CA ARG A 474 8.77 -28.95 5.78
C ARG A 474 8.39 -29.06 7.25
N PHE A 475 9.31 -28.79 8.16
CA PHE A 475 9.10 -28.92 9.60
C PHE A 475 9.39 -27.59 10.28
N ARG A 476 8.64 -27.31 11.34
CA ARG A 476 8.97 -26.24 12.27
C ARG A 476 8.77 -26.74 13.69
N THR A 477 9.61 -26.24 14.59
CA THR A 477 9.45 -26.42 16.04
C THR A 477 9.32 -25.03 16.66
N GLU A 478 8.44 -24.91 17.64
CA GLU A 478 8.22 -23.69 18.41
C GLU A 478 8.22 -23.99 19.90
N GLY A 479 8.55 -22.99 20.70
CA GLY A 479 8.44 -23.13 22.13
C GLY A 479 8.80 -21.85 22.86
N TYR A 480 8.43 -21.82 24.13
CA TYR A 480 8.80 -20.75 25.04
C TYR A 480 8.93 -21.28 26.46
N LEU A 481 9.77 -20.61 27.25
CA LEU A 481 9.92 -20.81 28.68
C LEU A 481 9.89 -19.44 29.35
N VAL A 482 9.04 -19.28 30.36
CA VAL A 482 8.96 -18.08 31.17
C VAL A 482 9.03 -18.41 32.65
N TYR A 483 9.48 -17.46 33.45
CA TYR A 483 9.46 -17.52 34.91
C TYR A 483 8.75 -16.29 35.47
N GLY A 484 7.74 -16.52 36.31
CA GLY A 484 7.06 -15.48 37.08
C GLY A 484 7.68 -15.33 38.46
N PHE A 485 8.15 -14.13 38.80
CA PHE A 485 8.86 -13.90 40.05
C PHE A 485 7.94 -13.82 41.28
N ARG A 486 6.66 -13.45 41.09
CA ARG A 486 5.68 -13.35 42.19
C ARG A 486 5.10 -14.71 42.56
N ASP A 487 4.81 -15.57 41.58
CA ASP A 487 4.25 -16.90 41.81
C ASP A 487 5.32 -18.00 41.89
N GLY A 488 6.58 -17.69 41.53
CA GLY A 488 7.72 -18.59 41.66
C GLY A 488 7.66 -19.80 40.73
N ARG A 489 6.98 -19.68 39.58
CA ARG A 489 6.68 -20.83 38.69
C ARG A 489 7.17 -20.61 37.26
N PHE A 490 7.73 -21.67 36.71
CA PHE A 490 7.95 -21.78 35.27
C PHE A 490 6.64 -22.08 34.55
N LYS A 491 6.47 -21.46 33.38
CA LYS A 491 5.39 -21.72 32.43
C LYS A 491 6.02 -21.88 31.06
N PHE A 492 5.46 -22.75 30.22
CA PHE A 492 6.09 -23.10 28.96
C PHE A 492 5.09 -23.60 27.94
N GLY A 493 5.49 -23.49 26.68
CA GLY A 493 4.81 -24.13 25.57
C GLY A 493 5.82 -24.81 24.67
N LEU A 494 5.43 -25.95 24.11
CA LEU A 494 6.22 -26.70 23.13
C LEU A 494 5.30 -27.09 21.99
N GLY A 495 5.76 -26.88 20.77
CA GLY A 495 4.96 -27.08 19.58
C GLY A 495 5.79 -27.51 18.38
N GLY A 496 5.11 -28.14 17.43
CA GLY A 496 5.71 -28.55 16.18
C GLY A 496 4.68 -28.55 15.06
N GLY A 497 5.13 -28.28 13.85
CA GLY A 497 4.28 -28.32 12.66
C GLY A 497 4.94 -29.03 11.50
N VAL A 498 4.14 -29.73 10.71
CA VAL A 498 4.53 -30.31 9.42
C VAL A 498 3.72 -29.69 8.28
N LEU A 499 4.42 -29.28 7.23
CA LEU A 499 3.81 -28.75 6.01
C LEU A 499 3.32 -29.90 5.15
N LEU A 500 2.00 -30.14 5.14
CA LEU A 500 1.38 -31.20 4.36
C LEU A 500 1.26 -30.82 2.87
N ASN A 501 0.97 -29.55 2.59
CA ASN A 501 0.82 -29.08 1.21
C ASN A 501 1.26 -27.61 1.09
N LYS A 502 2.26 -27.37 0.25
CA LYS A 502 2.84 -26.05 0.04
C LYS A 502 1.94 -25.09 -0.75
N ASP A 503 1.21 -25.61 -1.73
CA ASP A 503 0.34 -24.81 -2.59
C ASP A 503 -0.86 -24.25 -1.84
N SER A 504 -1.42 -25.00 -0.88
CA SER A 504 -2.50 -24.51 -0.01
C SER A 504 -2.00 -24.00 1.34
N GLY A 505 -0.68 -24.02 1.59
CA GLY A 505 -0.09 -23.65 2.88
C GLY A 505 -0.65 -24.48 4.04
N SER A 506 -0.88 -25.77 3.81
CA SER A 506 -1.49 -26.67 4.80
C SER A 506 -0.48 -27.09 5.86
N TRP A 507 -0.71 -26.69 7.11
CA TRP A 507 0.11 -27.07 8.25
C TRP A 507 -0.70 -27.90 9.22
N LEU A 508 -0.17 -29.07 9.58
CA LEU A 508 -0.63 -29.83 10.73
C LEU A 508 0.28 -29.49 11.91
N ASN A 509 -0.30 -28.98 12.99
CA ASN A 509 0.42 -28.53 14.18
C ASN A 509 0.00 -29.37 15.39
N ILE A 510 0.94 -29.59 16.30
CA ILE A 510 0.69 -30.21 17.62
C ILE A 510 1.38 -29.32 18.65
N ASN A 511 0.63 -28.89 19.65
CA ASN A 511 1.10 -27.96 20.67
C ASN A 511 0.70 -28.45 22.07
N TYR A 512 1.60 -28.21 23.02
CA TYR A 512 1.36 -28.32 24.46
C TYR A 512 1.63 -26.97 25.11
N THR A 513 0.80 -26.58 26.08
CA THR A 513 0.95 -25.33 26.82
C THR A 513 0.59 -25.54 28.28
N ASP A 514 1.45 -25.10 29.20
CA ASP A 514 1.16 -24.90 30.62
C ASP A 514 1.42 -23.42 30.95
N ASP A 515 0.35 -22.61 31.00
CA ASP A 515 0.42 -21.16 31.23
C ASP A 515 -0.89 -20.61 31.84
N LEU A 516 -0.96 -19.28 31.97
CA LEU A 516 -2.11 -18.51 32.42
C LEU A 516 -2.84 -17.87 31.26
N LYS A 517 -4.16 -17.78 31.38
CA LYS A 517 -5.02 -17.08 30.42
C LYS A 517 -6.03 -16.19 31.13
N GLU A 518 -6.33 -15.04 30.52
CA GLU A 518 -7.35 -14.12 31.01
C GLU A 518 -8.74 -14.74 30.89
N VAL A 519 -9.50 -14.69 31.99
CA VAL A 519 -10.89 -15.16 32.05
C VAL A 519 -11.75 -14.38 31.06
N GLY A 520 -12.58 -15.05 30.27
CA GLY A 520 -13.52 -14.40 29.35
C GLY A 520 -12.91 -13.93 28.02
N SER A 521 -11.62 -14.17 27.81
CA SER A 521 -10.92 -13.78 26.59
C SER A 521 -11.26 -14.69 25.41
N PHE A 522 -11.52 -14.11 24.24
CA PHE A 522 -11.86 -14.85 23.02
C PHE A 522 -10.90 -14.52 21.87
N PHE A 523 -10.16 -15.54 21.44
CA PHE A 523 -9.17 -15.45 20.37
C PHE A 523 -9.64 -16.25 19.16
N TYR A 524 -9.55 -15.62 17.99
CA TYR A 524 -9.85 -16.26 16.71
C TYR A 524 -8.58 -16.96 16.20
N LEU A 525 -8.64 -18.26 15.87
CA LEU A 525 -7.46 -19.04 15.42
C LEU A 525 -6.85 -18.48 14.12
N THR A 526 -7.69 -17.94 13.23
CA THR A 526 -7.26 -17.42 11.91
C THR A 526 -6.93 -15.92 11.91
N ASP A 527 -6.89 -15.29 13.10
CA ASP A 527 -6.45 -13.91 13.22
C ASP A 527 -4.98 -13.76 12.87
N ARG A 528 -4.61 -12.53 12.48
CA ARG A 528 -3.21 -12.21 12.28
C ARG A 528 -2.55 -11.99 13.63
N ARG A 529 -1.32 -12.48 13.77
CA ARG A 529 -0.42 -12.07 14.84
C ARG A 529 -0.28 -10.54 14.80
N VAL A 530 -0.61 -9.90 15.91
CA VAL A 530 -0.39 -8.47 16.15
C VAL A 530 0.72 -8.37 17.18
N TYR A 531 1.82 -7.71 16.82
CA TYR A 531 2.92 -7.48 17.75
C TYR A 531 2.81 -6.09 18.38
N SER A 532 2.99 -6.03 19.69
CA SER A 532 3.27 -4.80 20.44
C SER A 532 4.49 -5.02 21.32
N LEU A 533 5.43 -4.08 21.32
CA LEU A 533 6.61 -4.14 22.20
C LEU A 533 6.22 -4.07 23.69
N PHE A 534 5.08 -3.43 23.96
CA PHE A 534 4.57 -3.20 25.31
C PHE A 534 3.06 -3.44 25.35
N GLU A 535 2.61 -4.25 26.28
CA GLU A 535 1.19 -4.58 26.51
C GLU A 535 0.78 -4.20 27.95
N PRO A 536 0.64 -2.91 28.26
CA PRO A 536 0.40 -2.45 29.63
C PRO A 536 -0.96 -2.84 30.18
N ARG A 537 -1.91 -3.27 29.34
CA ARG A 537 -3.15 -3.88 29.78
C ARG A 537 -2.88 -5.07 30.71
N LEU A 538 -1.83 -5.86 30.43
CA LEU A 538 -1.42 -7.01 31.25
C LEU A 538 -1.17 -6.62 32.72
N VAL A 539 -0.71 -5.40 32.99
CA VAL A 539 -0.47 -4.90 34.34
C VAL A 539 -1.76 -4.78 35.14
N ASN A 540 -2.91 -4.59 34.49
CA ASN A 540 -4.15 -4.27 35.18
C ASN A 540 -5.21 -5.38 35.12
N ILE A 541 -5.06 -6.40 34.27
CA ILE A 541 -5.98 -7.54 34.33
C ILE A 541 -5.80 -8.26 35.67
N ASP A 542 -6.95 -8.48 36.30
CA ASP A 542 -7.07 -8.94 37.69
C ASP A 542 -7.50 -10.40 37.79
N PHE A 543 -7.92 -11.02 36.68
CA PHE A 543 -8.51 -12.34 36.71
C PHE A 543 -7.96 -13.29 35.64
N TYR A 544 -7.27 -14.32 36.11
CA TYR A 544 -6.64 -15.37 35.30
C TYR A 544 -7.12 -16.77 35.69
N TYR A 545 -6.93 -17.73 34.80
CA TYR A 545 -7.00 -19.15 35.09
C TYR A 545 -5.75 -19.85 34.56
N LYS A 546 -5.34 -20.93 35.25
CA LYS A 546 -4.26 -21.80 34.78
C LYS A 546 -4.85 -22.82 33.80
N HIS A 547 -4.13 -23.09 32.72
CA HIS A 547 -4.51 -24.16 31.80
C HIS A 547 -3.31 -24.99 31.34
N ARG A 548 -3.54 -26.30 31.22
CA ARG A 548 -2.64 -27.27 30.64
C ARG A 548 -3.33 -27.88 29.43
N THR A 549 -2.93 -27.48 28.23
CA THR A 549 -3.67 -27.77 27.01
C THR A 549 -2.79 -28.52 26.01
N TRP A 550 -3.30 -29.63 25.53
CA TRP A 550 -2.86 -30.26 24.28
C TRP A 550 -3.76 -29.80 23.16
N SER A 551 -3.20 -29.40 22.03
CA SER A 551 -3.97 -29.09 20.82
C SER A 551 -3.31 -29.63 19.57
N THR A 552 -4.15 -30.06 18.63
CA THR A 552 -3.76 -30.38 17.26
C THR A 552 -4.58 -29.53 16.31
N SER A 553 -3.93 -28.88 15.33
CA SER A 553 -4.63 -28.04 14.36
C SER A 553 -4.20 -28.30 12.93
N LEU A 554 -5.17 -28.31 12.01
CA LEU A 554 -4.97 -28.29 10.58
C LEU A 554 -5.32 -26.89 10.07
N GLN A 555 -4.31 -26.09 9.77
CA GLN A 555 -4.47 -24.86 9.02
C GLN A 555 -4.47 -25.19 7.53
N HIS A 556 -5.45 -24.68 6.79
CA HIS A 556 -5.60 -24.96 5.36
C HIS A 556 -6.20 -23.76 4.63
N ARG A 557 -5.61 -23.39 3.50
CA ARG A 557 -6.19 -22.35 2.63
C ARG A 557 -7.06 -22.98 1.56
N ILE A 558 -8.37 -23.01 1.81
CA ILE A 558 -9.38 -23.54 0.87
C ILE A 558 -9.29 -22.79 -0.47
N LEU A 559 -9.17 -21.46 -0.38
CA LEU A 559 -9.02 -20.55 -1.53
C LEU A 559 -8.01 -19.47 -1.13
N PRO A 560 -7.27 -18.83 -2.07
CA PRO A 560 -6.27 -17.80 -1.73
C PRO A 560 -6.76 -16.75 -0.72
N LYS A 561 -8.05 -16.38 -0.82
CA LYS A 561 -8.72 -15.37 0.01
C LYS A 561 -9.55 -15.95 1.18
N LEU A 562 -9.53 -17.26 1.40
CA LEU A 562 -10.27 -17.97 2.47
C LEU A 562 -9.31 -18.92 3.22
N LEU A 563 -8.90 -18.50 4.42
CA LEU A 563 -8.10 -19.31 5.33
C LEU A 563 -9.03 -20.06 6.28
N SER A 564 -8.75 -21.34 6.50
CA SER A 564 -9.40 -22.19 7.49
C SER A 564 -8.38 -22.69 8.50
N GLU A 565 -8.82 -22.88 9.73
CA GLU A 565 -8.10 -23.65 10.74
C GLU A 565 -9.08 -24.49 11.52
N THR A 566 -8.83 -25.80 11.57
CA THR A 566 -9.60 -26.75 12.38
C THR A 566 -8.72 -27.27 13.49
N GLN A 567 -9.17 -27.16 14.73
CA GLN A 567 -8.40 -27.54 15.91
C GLN A 567 -9.21 -28.52 16.77
N PHE A 568 -8.54 -29.51 17.34
CA PHE A 568 -9.02 -30.28 18.47
C PHE A 568 -8.11 -29.99 19.68
N SER A 569 -8.69 -29.74 20.84
CA SER A 569 -7.92 -29.47 22.06
C SER A 569 -8.50 -30.15 23.28
N VAL A 570 -7.62 -30.51 24.22
CA VAL A 570 -7.97 -31.04 25.54
C VAL A 570 -7.24 -30.21 26.58
N SER A 571 -7.99 -29.62 27.52
CA SER A 571 -7.47 -28.68 28.51
C SER A 571 -7.82 -29.10 29.92
N ASN A 572 -6.84 -29.16 30.81
CA ASN A 572 -7.06 -29.17 32.26
C ASN A 572 -6.99 -27.73 32.77
N ILE A 573 -8.03 -27.25 33.43
CA ILE A 573 -8.18 -25.85 33.84
C ILE A 573 -8.32 -25.75 35.35
N ASP A 574 -7.51 -24.89 35.97
CA ASP A 574 -7.55 -24.59 37.41
C ASP A 574 -7.83 -23.10 37.62
N GLN A 575 -8.79 -22.77 38.48
CA GLN A 575 -9.14 -21.38 38.78
C GLN A 575 -8.17 -20.76 39.78
N THR A 576 -7.85 -19.47 39.61
CA THR A 576 -6.90 -18.77 40.52
C THR A 576 -7.56 -17.79 41.50
N GLY A 577 -8.81 -17.39 41.27
CA GLY A 577 -9.49 -16.31 42.00
C GLY A 577 -10.64 -16.74 42.92
N GLY A 578 -10.66 -17.99 43.41
CA GLY A 578 -11.75 -18.49 44.26
C GLY A 578 -13.08 -18.75 43.54
N TYR A 579 -13.11 -18.60 42.22
CA TYR A 579 -14.26 -18.91 41.37
C TYR A 579 -14.58 -20.41 41.36
N THR A 580 -15.86 -20.74 41.47
CA THR A 580 -16.38 -22.09 41.26
C THR A 580 -17.59 -22.08 40.32
N TYR A 581 -17.66 -23.07 39.45
CA TYR A 581 -18.82 -23.28 38.58
C TYR A 581 -19.74 -24.34 39.17
N LEU A 582 -21.01 -24.01 39.41
CA LEU A 582 -22.00 -24.96 39.89
C LEU A 582 -22.71 -25.61 38.69
N ASN A 583 -22.58 -26.92 38.54
CA ASN A 583 -23.31 -27.66 37.53
C ASN A 583 -23.90 -28.96 38.10
N ASN A 584 -25.23 -29.12 37.98
CA ASN A 584 -25.99 -30.27 38.48
C ASN A 584 -25.66 -30.64 39.94
N GLY A 585 -25.55 -29.63 40.81
CA GLY A 585 -25.25 -29.81 42.25
C GLY A 585 -23.77 -30.00 42.59
N ASN A 586 -22.89 -30.15 41.59
CA ASN A 586 -21.45 -30.28 41.78
C ASN A 586 -20.76 -28.91 41.59
N SER A 587 -19.78 -28.62 42.45
CA SER A 587 -18.98 -27.40 42.39
C SER A 587 -17.61 -27.69 41.76
N PHE A 588 -17.26 -26.98 40.69
CA PHE A 588 -16.03 -27.17 39.93
C PHE A 588 -15.10 -25.96 40.11
N SER A 589 -14.03 -26.13 40.88
CA SER A 589 -12.89 -25.19 40.96
C SER A 589 -11.75 -25.57 40.00
N SER A 590 -11.80 -26.79 39.47
CA SER A 590 -10.92 -27.31 38.42
C SER A 590 -11.71 -28.29 37.57
N TYR A 591 -11.45 -28.34 36.28
CA TYR A 591 -12.22 -29.16 35.33
C TYR A 591 -11.44 -29.38 34.03
N LYS A 592 -11.92 -30.32 33.24
CA LYS A 592 -11.39 -30.68 31.93
C LYS A 592 -12.35 -30.27 30.81
N THR A 593 -11.80 -29.76 29.71
CA THR A 593 -12.55 -29.52 28.47
C THR A 593 -11.93 -30.28 27.31
N ALA A 594 -12.79 -30.79 26.43
CA ALA A 594 -12.39 -31.32 25.13
C ALA A 594 -13.18 -30.57 24.06
N GLU A 595 -12.49 -29.92 23.12
CA GLU A 595 -13.08 -28.94 22.20
C GLU A 595 -12.66 -29.19 20.75
N SER A 596 -13.64 -29.10 19.84
CA SER A 596 -13.41 -29.01 18.40
C SER A 596 -13.73 -27.58 17.94
N THR A 597 -12.79 -26.93 17.26
CA THR A 597 -12.94 -25.58 16.74
C THR A 597 -12.76 -25.56 15.23
N ILE A 598 -13.67 -24.89 14.53
CA ILE A 598 -13.53 -24.56 13.10
C ILE A 598 -13.52 -23.04 12.98
N ALA A 599 -12.43 -22.49 12.43
CA ALA A 599 -12.23 -21.07 12.23
C ALA A 599 -12.02 -20.75 10.76
N LEU A 600 -12.71 -19.72 10.26
CA LEU A 600 -12.65 -19.25 8.90
C LEU A 600 -12.31 -17.76 8.87
N ARG A 601 -11.46 -17.36 7.93
CA ARG A 601 -11.19 -15.95 7.64
C ARG A 601 -11.26 -15.70 6.14
N TRP A 602 -12.20 -14.85 5.77
CA TRP A 602 -12.46 -14.45 4.40
C TRP A 602 -12.04 -13.00 4.15
N SER A 603 -11.18 -12.81 3.16
CA SER A 603 -10.62 -11.50 2.76
C SER A 603 -10.79 -11.28 1.24
N PRO A 604 -12.04 -11.13 0.75
CA PRO A 604 -12.38 -11.17 -0.68
C PRO A 604 -11.73 -10.08 -1.55
N PHE A 605 -11.41 -8.93 -0.95
CA PHE A 605 -10.84 -7.78 -1.66
C PHE A 605 -9.32 -7.65 -1.47
N SER A 606 -8.72 -8.55 -0.69
CA SER A 606 -7.27 -8.55 -0.49
C SER A 606 -6.55 -9.22 -1.65
N LYS A 607 -5.32 -8.78 -1.93
CA LYS A 607 -4.48 -9.36 -2.98
C LYS A 607 -3.38 -10.22 -2.39
N PHE A 608 -3.22 -11.39 -2.97
CA PHE A 608 -2.22 -12.38 -2.58
C PHE A 608 -1.20 -12.59 -3.69
N LEU A 609 0.04 -12.75 -3.27
CA LEU A 609 1.18 -13.21 -4.06
C LEU A 609 1.41 -14.68 -3.75
N LYS A 610 1.48 -15.53 -4.77
CA LYS A 610 1.95 -16.91 -4.64
C LYS A 610 3.44 -16.93 -4.95
N THR A 611 4.22 -17.29 -3.94
CA THR A 611 5.67 -17.44 -4.03
C THR A 611 6.05 -18.93 -4.03
N PRO A 612 7.30 -19.27 -4.40
CA PRO A 612 7.84 -20.60 -4.17
C PRO A 612 7.97 -20.99 -2.69
N SER A 613 7.56 -20.18 -1.70
CA SER A 613 7.45 -20.63 -0.29
C SER A 613 6.01 -20.65 0.22
N GLY A 614 5.05 -20.15 -0.54
CA GLY A 614 3.63 -20.13 -0.18
C GLY A 614 2.95 -18.81 -0.52
N PHE A 615 1.79 -18.56 0.09
CA PHE A 615 1.03 -17.32 -0.12
C PHE A 615 1.44 -16.20 0.82
N LYS A 616 1.56 -15.00 0.27
CA LYS A 616 1.76 -13.75 1.03
C LYS A 616 0.67 -12.76 0.64
N GLU A 617 -0.03 -12.19 1.62
CA GLU A 617 -0.91 -11.06 1.32
C GLU A 617 -0.03 -9.81 1.07
N ILE A 618 -0.20 -9.17 -0.08
CA ILE A 618 0.59 -8.00 -0.50
C ILE A 618 -0.23 -6.72 -0.48
N GLN A 619 -1.57 -6.82 -0.40
CA GLN A 619 -2.45 -5.66 -0.29
C GLN A 619 -3.68 -6.02 0.54
N ASP A 620 -3.92 -5.26 1.61
CA ASP A 620 -5.15 -5.34 2.39
C ASP A 620 -6.35 -4.84 1.57
N GLY A 621 -7.44 -5.59 1.63
CA GLY A 621 -8.77 -5.19 1.17
C GLY A 621 -9.84 -5.52 2.19
N TYR A 622 -10.93 -4.76 2.16
CA TYR A 622 -12.00 -4.79 3.15
C TYR A 622 -13.39 -4.92 2.47
N PRO A 623 -14.38 -5.56 3.13
CA PRO A 623 -14.33 -6.10 4.49
C PRO A 623 -13.47 -7.36 4.63
N LYS A 624 -13.00 -7.60 5.86
CA LYS A 624 -12.44 -8.88 6.31
C LYS A 624 -13.42 -9.50 7.30
N ILE A 625 -13.82 -10.73 7.07
CA ILE A 625 -14.80 -11.44 7.89
C ILE A 625 -14.11 -12.66 8.50
N THR A 626 -14.22 -12.81 9.80
CA THR A 626 -13.70 -13.96 10.55
C THR A 626 -14.86 -14.60 11.29
N ALA A 627 -14.99 -15.91 11.22
CA ALA A 627 -16.02 -16.66 11.93
C ALA A 627 -15.36 -17.86 12.61
N GLN A 628 -15.81 -18.21 13.80
CA GLN A 628 -15.29 -19.33 14.55
C GLN A 628 -16.42 -20.02 15.30
N TYR A 629 -16.49 -21.34 15.16
CA TYR A 629 -17.38 -22.18 15.93
C TYR A 629 -16.55 -23.15 16.78
N THR A 630 -16.90 -23.29 18.05
CA THR A 630 -16.29 -24.25 18.97
C THR A 630 -17.38 -25.08 19.63
N GLN A 631 -17.20 -26.39 19.62
CA GLN A 631 -18.03 -27.35 20.35
C GLN A 631 -17.19 -27.97 21.45
N GLY A 632 -17.62 -27.80 22.70
CA GLY A 632 -17.12 -28.55 23.85
C GLY A 632 -17.92 -29.83 24.02
N TYR A 633 -17.25 -30.94 24.28
CA TYR A 633 -17.85 -32.25 24.50
C TYR A 633 -17.68 -32.67 25.95
N LYS A 634 -18.70 -33.29 26.54
CA LYS A 634 -18.62 -33.95 27.85
C LYS A 634 -18.26 -35.44 27.68
N GLY A 635 -17.45 -35.98 28.58
CA GLY A 635 -17.05 -37.40 28.63
C GLY A 635 -15.94 -37.80 27.66
N VAL A 636 -15.47 -36.90 26.80
CA VAL A 636 -14.36 -37.15 25.89
C VAL A 636 -13.07 -36.74 26.60
N PHE A 637 -12.16 -37.69 26.86
CA PHE A 637 -10.98 -37.47 27.73
C PHE A 637 -11.37 -37.00 29.16
N ASP A 638 -12.45 -37.55 29.70
CA ASP A 638 -13.02 -37.18 31.01
C ASP A 638 -13.38 -35.69 31.14
N SER A 639 -13.77 -35.06 30.03
CA SER A 639 -14.22 -33.68 30.01
C SER A 639 -15.56 -33.48 30.73
N ASP A 640 -15.72 -32.34 31.40
CA ASP A 640 -16.84 -32.12 32.33
C ASP A 640 -18.08 -31.52 31.67
N PHE A 641 -17.90 -30.76 30.59
CA PHE A 641 -18.93 -29.85 30.07
C PHE A 641 -19.24 -30.02 28.59
N ASN A 642 -20.51 -29.83 28.24
CA ASN A 642 -20.98 -29.76 26.87
C ASN A 642 -21.54 -28.36 26.60
N TYR A 643 -20.93 -27.65 25.65
CA TYR A 643 -21.30 -26.26 25.34
C TYR A 643 -20.89 -25.91 23.90
N SER A 644 -21.46 -24.82 23.39
CA SER A 644 -21.20 -24.33 22.04
C SER A 644 -20.82 -22.86 22.10
N LYS A 645 -19.90 -22.44 21.23
CA LYS A 645 -19.47 -21.05 21.07
C LYS A 645 -19.41 -20.69 19.60
N ILE A 646 -19.99 -19.55 19.24
CA ILE A 646 -19.88 -18.95 17.91
C ILE A 646 -19.37 -17.53 18.10
N GLY A 647 -18.37 -17.13 17.32
CA GLY A 647 -17.93 -15.75 17.22
C GLY A 647 -17.80 -15.32 15.77
N VAL A 648 -18.25 -14.10 15.47
CA VAL A 648 -18.16 -13.49 14.15
C VAL A 648 -17.58 -12.09 14.30
N LYS A 649 -16.55 -11.79 13.50
CA LYS A 649 -15.87 -10.50 13.45
C LYS A 649 -15.81 -9.96 12.03
N ALA A 650 -16.26 -8.73 11.83
CA ALA A 650 -16.18 -8.02 10.57
C ALA A 650 -15.39 -6.70 10.72
N GLU A 651 -14.33 -6.55 9.95
CA GLU A 651 -13.51 -5.34 9.89
C GLU A 651 -13.71 -4.64 8.55
N TYR A 652 -14.02 -3.34 8.56
CA TYR A 652 -14.16 -2.53 7.36
C TYR A 652 -13.45 -1.17 7.49
N ILE A 653 -12.52 -0.89 6.58
CA ILE A 653 -11.78 0.38 6.56
C ILE A 653 -12.03 1.14 5.26
N ILE A 654 -12.51 2.38 5.41
CA ILE A 654 -12.72 3.33 4.33
C ILE A 654 -11.57 4.33 4.32
N ASN A 655 -10.64 4.17 3.38
CA ASN A 655 -9.55 5.12 3.15
C ASN A 655 -9.95 6.16 2.10
N ARG A 656 -9.71 7.45 2.37
CA ARG A 656 -10.06 8.57 1.49
C ARG A 656 -8.81 9.29 0.96
N LEU A 657 -8.95 9.94 -0.19
CA LEU A 657 -7.85 10.66 -0.86
C LEU A 657 -7.30 11.84 -0.05
N ASN A 658 -8.11 12.44 0.84
CA ASN A 658 -7.68 13.50 1.75
C ASN A 658 -6.90 12.99 2.98
N GLN A 659 -6.46 11.73 2.96
CA GLN A 659 -5.73 11.03 4.03
C GLN A 659 -6.52 10.75 5.31
N SER A 660 -7.83 11.03 5.35
CA SER A 660 -8.70 10.57 6.43
C SER A 660 -9.15 9.13 6.21
N SER A 661 -9.47 8.43 7.30
CA SER A 661 -9.97 7.06 7.25
C SER A 661 -11.03 6.82 8.32
N THR A 662 -12.04 6.01 7.98
CA THR A 662 -13.00 5.48 8.96
C THR A 662 -12.81 3.98 9.06
N SER A 663 -12.64 3.47 10.28
CA SER A 663 -12.58 2.03 10.58
C SER A 663 -13.84 1.64 11.34
N LEU A 664 -14.43 0.52 10.95
CA LEU A 664 -15.54 -0.15 11.62
C LEU A 664 -15.08 -1.55 12.01
N LEU A 665 -15.28 -1.91 13.28
CA LEU A 665 -15.05 -3.26 13.80
C LEU A 665 -16.34 -3.71 14.48
N LEU A 666 -16.98 -4.74 13.93
CA LEU A 666 -18.16 -5.38 14.48
C LEU A 666 -17.75 -6.77 14.97
N GLU A 667 -18.07 -7.10 16.21
CA GLU A 667 -17.92 -8.45 16.77
C GLU A 667 -19.24 -8.89 17.39
N ALA A 668 -19.62 -10.14 17.15
CA ALA A 668 -20.83 -10.76 17.67
C ALA A 668 -20.53 -12.19 18.08
N ASP A 669 -20.69 -12.47 19.36
CA ASP A 669 -20.31 -13.71 20.02
C ASP A 669 -21.50 -14.27 20.80
N ILE A 670 -21.74 -15.58 20.67
CA ILE A 670 -22.79 -16.29 21.39
C ILE A 670 -22.24 -17.61 21.92
N ALA A 671 -22.69 -18.01 23.10
CA ALA A 671 -22.39 -19.25 23.73
C ALA A 671 -23.65 -19.83 24.38
N SER A 672 -23.71 -21.16 24.46
CA SER A 672 -24.82 -21.89 25.06
C SER A 672 -24.36 -23.22 25.67
N GLY A 673 -25.13 -23.75 26.61
CA GLY A 673 -24.81 -24.98 27.34
C GLY A 673 -24.13 -24.72 28.70
N ASP A 674 -23.44 -25.74 29.21
CA ASP A 674 -22.77 -25.68 30.51
C ASP A 674 -21.42 -24.98 30.36
N ILE A 675 -21.43 -23.64 30.38
CA ILE A 675 -20.24 -22.83 30.10
C ILE A 675 -19.70 -22.15 31.37
N PRO A 676 -18.48 -22.49 31.83
CA PRO A 676 -17.86 -21.79 32.95
C PRO A 676 -17.38 -20.39 32.54
N LEU A 677 -17.16 -19.52 33.53
CA LEU A 677 -16.82 -18.11 33.34
C LEU A 677 -15.58 -17.88 32.47
N THR A 678 -14.58 -18.77 32.58
CA THR A 678 -13.36 -18.75 31.74
C THR A 678 -13.64 -18.78 30.24
N HIS A 679 -14.77 -19.38 29.82
CA HIS A 679 -15.17 -19.52 28.43
C HIS A 679 -16.29 -18.57 28.02
N LEU A 680 -16.82 -17.74 28.93
CA LEU A 680 -17.67 -16.60 28.54
C LEU A 680 -16.87 -15.56 27.74
N TYR A 681 -17.53 -14.47 27.35
CA TYR A 681 -16.93 -13.36 26.62
C TYR A 681 -16.87 -12.09 27.47
N HIS A 682 -15.78 -11.34 27.38
CA HIS A 682 -15.71 -9.96 27.84
C HIS A 682 -15.51 -8.99 26.66
N ALA A 683 -15.95 -7.74 26.80
CA ALA A 683 -15.81 -6.70 25.78
C ALA A 683 -14.43 -6.00 25.82
N TYR A 684 -13.33 -6.75 25.91
CA TYR A 684 -11.95 -6.26 26.04
C TYR A 684 -11.77 -5.00 26.94
N PRO A 685 -12.10 -5.06 28.25
CA PRO A 685 -11.99 -3.91 29.15
C PRO A 685 -10.54 -3.47 29.34
N ASN A 686 -10.30 -2.19 29.65
CA ASN A 686 -8.95 -1.64 29.85
C ASN A 686 -8.84 -0.62 30.99
N ALA A 687 -9.82 -0.51 31.88
CA ALA A 687 -9.76 0.41 33.03
C ALA A 687 -9.51 -0.36 34.35
N PRO A 688 -8.51 0.00 35.16
CA PRO A 688 -8.41 -0.48 36.54
C PRO A 688 -9.34 0.31 37.47
N THR A 689 -9.70 -0.27 38.62
CA THR A 689 -10.62 0.30 39.63
C THR A 689 -9.92 1.16 40.71
N LYS A 690 -8.73 1.72 40.42
CA LYS A 690 -7.94 2.55 41.38
C LYS A 690 -8.62 3.89 41.68
N GLU A 691 -8.27 4.61 42.74
CA GLU A 691 -9.06 5.79 43.16
C GLU A 691 -8.96 6.99 42.22
N THR A 692 -7.77 7.34 41.72
CA THR A 692 -7.58 8.57 40.91
C THR A 692 -7.33 8.28 39.43
N ILE A 693 -7.69 9.22 38.55
CA ILE A 693 -7.44 9.12 37.09
C ILE A 693 -5.96 8.86 36.79
N PHE A 694 -5.04 9.52 37.53
CA PHE A 694 -3.60 9.33 37.35
C PHE A 694 -3.11 7.94 37.76
N GLN A 695 -3.73 7.33 38.77
CA GLN A 695 -3.42 5.95 39.15
C GLN A 695 -3.97 4.92 38.13
N ARG A 696 -5.00 5.28 37.38
CA ARG A 696 -5.58 4.47 36.28
C ARG A 696 -4.85 4.65 34.93
N PHE A 697 -3.88 5.54 34.88
CA PHE A 697 -3.16 5.91 33.68
C PHE A 697 -2.39 4.70 33.10
N SER A 698 -2.62 4.40 31.83
CA SER A 698 -2.06 3.24 31.11
C SER A 698 -1.94 3.54 29.61
N VAL A 699 -1.65 2.54 28.77
CA VAL A 699 -1.69 2.74 27.30
C VAL A 699 -3.03 2.25 26.76
N ALA A 700 -3.62 3.06 25.89
CA ALA A 700 -4.89 2.76 25.25
C ALA A 700 -4.77 1.56 24.30
N GLY A 701 -5.78 0.71 24.31
CA GLY A 701 -5.87 -0.45 23.44
C GLY A 701 -6.46 -0.07 22.08
N ARG A 702 -5.99 -0.73 21.01
CA ARG A 702 -6.56 -0.49 19.66
C ARG A 702 -7.99 -1.02 19.51
N ARG A 703 -8.38 -2.00 20.33
CA ARG A 703 -9.67 -2.71 20.31
C ARG A 703 -10.35 -2.76 21.68
N SER A 704 -9.83 -2.06 22.68
CA SER A 704 -10.27 -2.21 24.07
C SER A 704 -11.24 -1.12 24.47
N PHE A 705 -12.15 -1.36 25.41
CA PHE A 705 -12.96 -0.30 25.99
C PHE A 705 -12.16 0.40 27.08
N GLU A 706 -11.86 1.69 26.89
CA GLU A 706 -10.89 2.38 27.73
C GLU A 706 -11.39 2.73 29.12
N THR A 707 -12.71 2.84 29.29
CA THR A 707 -13.40 3.23 30.53
C THR A 707 -14.14 2.07 31.20
N MET A 708 -14.13 0.88 30.60
CA MET A 708 -14.75 -0.33 31.15
C MET A 708 -13.78 -1.01 32.12
N TYR A 709 -14.23 -1.30 33.33
CA TYR A 709 -13.39 -1.93 34.34
C TYR A 709 -13.08 -3.38 34.00
N PHE A 710 -11.90 -3.85 34.38
CA PHE A 710 -11.58 -5.28 34.33
C PHE A 710 -12.60 -6.07 35.14
N SER A 711 -12.99 -7.23 34.61
CA SER A 711 -13.98 -8.13 35.23
C SER A 711 -15.35 -7.50 35.52
N GLU A 712 -15.67 -6.30 34.98
CA GLU A 712 -16.95 -5.62 35.20
C GLU A 712 -18.12 -6.38 34.56
N PHE A 713 -17.89 -6.95 33.37
CA PHE A 713 -18.90 -7.64 32.58
C PHE A 713 -18.36 -8.93 31.96
N PHE A 714 -19.13 -9.99 32.09
CA PHE A 714 -18.99 -11.22 31.30
C PHE A 714 -20.33 -11.56 30.67
N SER A 715 -20.30 -12.18 29.50
CA SER A 715 -21.50 -12.42 28.70
C SER A 715 -21.41 -13.76 27.97
N ASP A 716 -22.53 -14.47 27.87
CA ASP A 716 -22.70 -15.59 26.95
C ASP A 716 -23.25 -15.12 25.59
N ARG A 717 -23.83 -13.92 25.53
CA ARG A 717 -24.27 -13.22 24.32
C ARG A 717 -23.65 -11.84 24.31
N LEU A 718 -22.80 -11.52 23.34
CA LEU A 718 -22.11 -10.24 23.28
C LEU A 718 -22.08 -9.72 21.84
N ALA A 719 -22.43 -8.46 21.64
CA ALA A 719 -22.18 -7.75 20.40
C ALA A 719 -21.46 -6.44 20.69
N THR A 720 -20.41 -6.15 19.93
CA THR A 720 -19.65 -4.89 20.05
C THR A 720 -19.50 -4.22 18.69
N LEU A 721 -19.58 -2.88 18.69
CA LEU A 721 -19.30 -2.04 17.54
C LEU A 721 -18.27 -0.99 17.94
N GLN A 722 -17.18 -0.92 17.21
CA GLN A 722 -16.17 0.13 17.37
C GLN A 722 -16.03 0.94 16.09
N VAL A 723 -16.14 2.25 16.21
CA VAL A 723 -15.97 3.19 15.11
C VAL A 723 -14.79 4.10 15.44
N ARG A 724 -13.82 4.16 14.52
CA ARG A 724 -12.66 5.06 14.62
C ARG A 724 -12.60 5.94 13.39
N HIS A 725 -12.62 7.25 13.56
CA HIS A 725 -12.46 8.22 12.47
C HIS A 725 -11.15 8.99 12.64
N ARG A 726 -10.15 8.64 11.83
CA ARG A 726 -8.86 9.34 11.79
C ARG A 726 -8.95 10.50 10.82
N LEU A 727 -8.67 11.71 11.31
CA LEU A 727 -8.57 12.92 10.50
C LEU A 727 -7.24 12.95 9.73
N ARG A 728 -7.12 13.92 8.83
CA ARG A 728 -5.84 14.20 8.17
C ARG A 728 -4.82 14.66 9.23
N PRO A 729 -3.55 14.21 9.16
CA PRO A 729 -2.52 14.72 10.08
C PRO A 729 -2.38 16.25 10.00
N PHE A 730 -2.29 16.90 11.16
CA PHE A 730 -2.05 18.34 11.25
C PHE A 730 -0.56 18.61 11.02
N LYS A 731 -0.22 19.46 10.05
CA LYS A 731 1.17 19.85 9.83
C LYS A 731 1.51 21.05 10.72
N ILE A 732 2.04 20.79 11.91
CA ILE A 732 2.52 21.84 12.83
C ILE A 732 3.96 22.22 12.49
N ALA A 733 4.82 21.21 12.32
CA ALA A 733 6.19 21.36 11.85
C ALA A 733 6.55 20.23 10.87
N SER A 734 7.74 20.30 10.24
CA SER A 734 8.23 19.22 9.35
C SER A 734 8.32 17.87 10.06
N TRP A 735 8.69 17.88 11.35
CA TRP A 735 8.85 16.71 12.22
C TRP A 735 7.61 16.41 13.09
N LEU A 736 6.69 17.37 13.28
CA LEU A 736 5.50 17.23 14.12
C LEU A 736 4.22 17.19 13.29
N LYS A 737 3.69 15.96 13.10
CA LYS A 737 2.49 15.69 12.29
C LYS A 737 1.46 14.86 13.08
N PRO A 738 0.86 15.41 14.15
CA PRO A 738 -0.07 14.66 14.99
C PRO A 738 -1.33 14.25 14.22
N GLU A 739 -1.91 13.13 14.65
CA GLU A 739 -3.11 12.54 14.06
C GLU A 739 -4.24 12.49 15.09
N MET A 740 -5.30 13.28 14.87
CA MET A 740 -6.50 13.17 15.70
C MET A 740 -7.37 12.02 15.22
N VAL A 741 -7.82 11.19 16.15
CA VAL A 741 -8.75 10.08 15.92
C VAL A 741 -9.94 10.26 16.84
N LEU A 742 -11.15 10.30 16.28
CA LEU A 742 -12.39 10.22 17.06
C LEU A 742 -12.75 8.76 17.24
N ILE A 743 -13.09 8.36 18.47
CA ILE A 743 -13.46 6.99 18.81
C ILE A 743 -14.86 6.97 19.43
N THR A 744 -15.67 5.98 19.04
CA THR A 744 -16.90 5.63 19.74
C THR A 744 -17.08 4.13 19.73
N ARG A 745 -17.49 3.57 20.86
CA ARG A 745 -17.63 2.12 21.06
C ARG A 745 -18.92 1.80 21.79
N TYR A 746 -19.54 0.72 21.35
CA TYR A 746 -20.81 0.22 21.86
C TYR A 746 -20.64 -1.27 22.17
N ALA A 747 -21.15 -1.71 23.32
CA ALA A 747 -21.28 -3.12 23.64
C ALA A 747 -22.69 -3.39 24.19
N ILE A 748 -23.30 -4.49 23.78
CA ILE A 748 -24.57 -4.98 24.33
C ILE A 748 -24.45 -6.48 24.51
N GLY A 749 -25.00 -7.00 25.59
CA GLY A 749 -24.87 -8.41 25.86
C GLY A 749 -25.68 -8.86 27.05
N ASP A 750 -25.57 -10.14 27.36
CA ASP A 750 -26.21 -10.74 28.51
C ASP A 750 -25.50 -12.02 28.95
N VAL A 751 -25.85 -12.53 30.11
CA VAL A 751 -25.35 -13.78 30.68
C VAL A 751 -26.50 -14.58 31.28
N SER A 752 -26.68 -15.81 30.81
CA SER A 752 -27.62 -16.76 31.43
C SER A 752 -27.01 -17.42 32.67
N ASN A 753 -27.86 -17.89 33.58
CA ASN A 753 -27.49 -18.70 34.75
C ASN A 753 -26.36 -18.09 35.61
N ARG A 754 -26.38 -16.76 35.82
CA ARG A 754 -25.34 -16.04 36.59
C ARG A 754 -25.12 -16.62 37.99
N ASP A 755 -26.17 -17.16 38.59
CA ASP A 755 -26.18 -17.85 39.89
C ASP A 755 -25.28 -19.11 39.93
N LYS A 756 -25.01 -19.76 38.78
CA LYS A 756 -24.06 -20.87 38.69
C LYS A 756 -22.60 -20.43 38.82
N HIS A 757 -22.31 -19.13 38.74
CA HIS A 757 -20.95 -18.59 38.80
C HIS A 757 -20.68 -18.03 40.20
N GLN A 758 -20.09 -18.85 41.07
CA GLN A 758 -19.89 -18.53 42.48
C GLN A 758 -18.46 -18.02 42.77
N GLY A 759 -18.31 -17.24 43.85
CA GLY A 759 -17.02 -16.70 44.28
C GLY A 759 -16.54 -15.46 43.51
N VAL A 760 -17.36 -14.93 42.59
CA VAL A 760 -17.02 -13.77 41.74
C VAL A 760 -18.22 -12.86 41.52
N ASN A 761 -17.97 -11.56 41.45
CA ASN A 761 -18.99 -10.54 41.19
C ASN A 761 -18.72 -9.89 39.83
N PHE A 762 -19.69 -9.95 38.93
CA PHE A 762 -19.65 -9.31 37.61
C PHE A 762 -21.06 -9.00 37.14
N ASN A 763 -21.24 -8.02 36.25
CA ASN A 763 -22.55 -7.56 35.79
C ASN A 763 -22.91 -8.07 34.39
N SER A 764 -24.19 -7.91 34.04
CA SER A 764 -24.71 -8.13 32.68
C SER A 764 -24.72 -6.82 31.87
N LEU A 765 -24.62 -6.92 30.54
CA LEU A 765 -24.58 -5.81 29.57
C LEU A 765 -25.94 -5.50 28.91
N GLN A 766 -27.07 -5.91 29.53
CA GLN A 766 -28.42 -5.82 28.94
C GLN A 766 -28.84 -4.40 28.53
N GLN A 767 -28.37 -3.37 29.24
CA GLN A 767 -28.79 -1.98 29.00
C GLN A 767 -27.94 -1.26 27.93
N GLY A 768 -26.90 -1.93 27.41
CA GLY A 768 -25.96 -1.35 26.45
C GLY A 768 -24.93 -0.40 27.08
N TYR A 769 -23.66 -0.70 26.87
CA TYR A 769 -22.51 0.12 27.26
C TYR A 769 -22.06 1.02 26.12
N GLN A 770 -21.72 2.27 26.43
CA GLN A 770 -21.30 3.27 25.46
C GLN A 770 -20.11 4.07 25.99
N GLU A 771 -19.07 4.20 25.16
CA GLU A 771 -17.99 5.15 25.39
C GLU A 771 -17.63 5.91 24.12
N SER A 772 -17.22 7.17 24.27
CA SER A 772 -16.74 7.99 23.18
C SER A 772 -15.56 8.84 23.63
N GLY A 773 -14.72 9.24 22.68
CA GLY A 773 -13.48 9.91 23.01
C GLY A 773 -12.70 10.36 21.79
N PHE A 774 -11.45 10.76 22.03
CA PHE A 774 -10.51 11.07 20.98
C PHE A 774 -9.08 10.70 21.38
N GLU A 775 -8.25 10.47 20.36
CA GLU A 775 -6.82 10.28 20.49
C GLU A 775 -6.10 11.39 19.72
N ILE A 776 -4.95 11.83 20.23
CA ILE A 776 -3.98 12.66 19.50
C ILE A 776 -2.69 11.85 19.40
N ASN A 777 -2.55 11.13 18.29
CA ASN A 777 -1.46 10.21 18.04
C ASN A 777 -0.23 10.93 17.46
N LYS A 778 0.96 10.33 17.65
CA LYS A 778 2.24 10.81 17.08
C LYS A 778 2.63 12.24 17.50
N LEU A 779 2.49 12.53 18.80
CA LEU A 779 2.96 13.77 19.41
C LEU A 779 4.49 13.81 19.55
N PHE A 780 5.09 12.73 20.07
CA PHE A 780 6.54 12.65 20.28
C PHE A 780 7.02 11.19 20.25
N ALA A 781 8.03 10.86 19.45
CA ALA A 781 8.64 9.52 19.39
C ALA A 781 7.64 8.35 19.26
N GLY A 782 6.52 8.55 18.56
CA GLY A 782 5.44 7.56 18.41
C GLY A 782 4.41 7.54 19.54
N PHE A 783 4.66 8.25 20.65
CA PHE A 783 3.69 8.46 21.72
C PHE A 783 2.62 9.48 21.32
N GLY A 784 1.41 9.28 21.84
CA GLY A 784 0.28 10.19 21.74
C GLY A 784 -0.60 10.10 22.98
N LEU A 785 -1.72 10.81 23.00
CA LEU A 785 -2.66 10.84 24.12
C LEU A 785 -4.01 10.25 23.69
N SER A 786 -4.73 9.66 24.64
CA SER A 786 -6.09 9.15 24.48
C SER A 786 -6.95 9.62 25.64
N PHE A 787 -8.14 10.10 25.30
CA PHE A 787 -9.19 10.48 26.23
C PHE A 787 -10.47 9.75 25.83
N ALA A 788 -11.15 9.14 26.80
CA ALA A 788 -12.45 8.49 26.61
C ALA A 788 -13.37 8.74 27.80
N TYR A 789 -14.67 8.72 27.53
CA TYR A 789 -15.74 8.93 28.51
C TYR A 789 -16.85 7.89 28.32
N ARG A 790 -17.23 7.15 29.39
CA ARG A 790 -18.43 6.29 29.40
C ARG A 790 -19.67 7.09 29.75
N TYR A 791 -20.78 6.74 29.10
CA TYR A 791 -22.09 7.36 29.32
C TYR A 791 -23.22 6.36 29.06
N GLY A 792 -24.46 6.79 29.31
CA GLY A 792 -25.64 5.95 29.16
C GLY A 792 -25.96 5.16 30.42
N ALA A 793 -26.55 3.98 30.27
CA ALA A 793 -27.11 3.21 31.38
C ALA A 793 -26.05 2.75 32.40
N TYR A 794 -24.83 2.50 31.94
CA TYR A 794 -23.70 2.15 32.80
C TYR A 794 -22.84 3.37 33.16
N HIS A 795 -23.39 4.58 33.28
CA HIS A 795 -22.64 5.69 33.90
C HIS A 795 -22.42 5.42 35.40
N LEU A 796 -21.23 5.75 35.91
CA LEU A 796 -20.87 5.62 37.33
C LEU A 796 -21.14 6.92 38.09
N PRO A 797 -21.56 6.89 39.37
CA PRO A 797 -21.96 8.08 40.10
C PRO A 797 -20.92 9.22 40.15
N LYS A 798 -19.63 8.88 40.21
CA LYS A 798 -18.54 9.87 40.22
C LYS A 798 -18.08 10.18 38.79
N LEU A 799 -17.98 11.46 38.45
CA LEU A 799 -17.55 11.91 37.12
C LEU A 799 -16.17 11.34 36.72
N GLU A 800 -15.22 11.35 37.65
CA GLU A 800 -13.85 10.85 37.45
C GLU A 800 -13.78 9.35 37.12
N ASP A 801 -14.77 8.57 37.57
CA ASP A 801 -14.90 7.14 37.29
C ASP A 801 -15.34 6.85 35.86
N ASN A 802 -15.90 7.85 35.20
CA ASN A 802 -16.33 7.73 33.82
C ASN A 802 -15.24 8.14 32.81
N ILE A 803 -14.11 8.68 33.27
CA ILE A 803 -13.06 9.25 32.42
C ILE A 803 -11.85 8.30 32.37
N ALA A 804 -11.33 8.08 31.17
CA ALA A 804 -10.03 7.44 30.94
C ALA A 804 -9.08 8.41 30.23
N PHE A 805 -7.90 8.61 30.82
CA PHE A 805 -6.79 9.34 30.22
C PHE A 805 -5.59 8.39 30.12
N LYS A 806 -5.03 8.24 28.92
CA LYS A 806 -4.02 7.22 28.59
C LYS A 806 -3.02 7.73 27.56
N PHE A 807 -1.83 7.11 27.47
CA PHE A 807 -0.97 7.30 26.30
C PHE A 807 -1.38 6.36 25.16
N THR A 808 -1.08 6.72 23.92
CA THR A 808 -1.07 5.81 22.77
C THR A 808 0.37 5.59 22.33
N PHE A 809 0.68 4.44 21.74
CA PHE A 809 2.01 4.16 21.22
C PHE A 809 1.95 3.55 19.82
N TYR A 810 2.69 4.16 18.91
CA TYR A 810 2.81 3.74 17.51
C TYR A 810 4.29 3.63 17.14
N LEU A 811 4.84 2.42 17.25
CA LEU A 811 6.16 2.09 16.73
C LEU A 811 6.03 1.36 15.40
N LYS A 812 6.77 1.83 14.40
CA LYS A 812 7.02 1.13 13.15
C LYS A 812 8.45 1.45 12.73
N LEU A 813 9.29 0.41 12.59
CA LEU A 813 10.69 0.53 12.15
C LEU A 813 10.80 0.69 10.63
#